data_AF-A0A1E3PK52-F1
#
_entry.id   AF-A0A1E3PK52-F1
#
_cell.length_a   1.000
_cell.length_b   1.000
_cell.length_c   1.000
_cell.angle_alpha   90.00
_cell.angle_beta   90.00
_cell.angle_gamma   90.00
#
_symmetry.space_group_name_H-M   'P 1'
#
loop_
_entity.id
_entity.type
_entity.pdbx_description
1 polymer ?
#
loop_
_entity_poly.entity_id
_entity_poly.type
_entity_poly.pdbx_seq_one_letter_code
_entity_poly.pdbx_strand_id
1 'polypeptide(L)'
;MIRAGSVATKALRASKMARVALNCRVAVTPLNSSVAVRSTPGHASKARSYSTRSTVIQLLNNIGSKREVEQYLKYFTSVNSQQFAVIKVGGAIISQQVEELASCLAFLYHVGLYPIVLHGTGPQINEILEDEGIVPDYIDGIRITDSRTMSVVRRCFLEQNLKLVEALEKLGVRARPITGGVFTAEYLNKDKYHLVGKITTVDKSAIEASINAGALPILTSLAETTDGQILNVNADVAAGELSRVIEPLKIVYLSEKGGLNHGETGKKISLINLDEEYEGLMKQPWVKYGTRLKIKEIKELLHHLPRSSSVAIISVDDLQKELFTDSGAGTLIRRGYRLIKRDNLDQFSSSEALRNALLRDVDIKQNKISVASYLRDLDASSFKAYGDEPLEVLAIVKNAPESSPDAVPVLDKFLPTKNGWLNNVADNVWNAIRKDYPTLQWVVREEDENAGWHFDKADGSFAKNGKVLFWYGIQDTAAISNLISEFSLKVSAAKTAAPVESKSTPAFSSGQTRSYSTLARRPAYQFANKAFGNVRRAYSTSNTLGCNPNPPLKEGTNTQIAKVALIGARGYTGKALIDLINAHPYLELSHVSSRELKGKKLEGYTKSNLVYDNLQIEDITRLAENGAVDVWVMALPNGVCKPFVDAIDSVSNQDHKNVIVDLSADYRFDTTGEWTYGLPELITRSKISNALKIANPGCYATAAQIAIAPLVEAGHVGGQPTVFGVSGYSGAGTKPSPKNDSENLKDNMIPYSLTDHIHEREISAQLGTSVAFTPHVAPWFQGITHTISIPLNKALTSRDIRNLYQERYAGESLVKVSGDIPGVKEASGKHGVTVGGFAVASNENRVVVVATIDNLLKGAATQCLQNINLARGFPEFEGIPLE
;
A
#
# COMPACT_ATOMS: atom_id res chain seq x y z
N MET A 1 -46.01 -60.59 -28.52
CA MET A 1 -45.81 -61.95 -29.07
C MET A 1 -44.74 -61.89 -30.15
N ILE A 2 -43.86 -62.91 -30.21
CA ILE A 2 -43.40 -63.65 -31.41
C ILE A 2 -43.12 -62.80 -32.67
N ARG A 3 -41.88 -62.55 -33.17
CA ARG A 3 -40.60 -63.30 -33.28
C ARG A 3 -40.55 -64.36 -34.40
N ALA A 4 -39.94 -64.00 -35.53
CA ALA A 4 -39.26 -64.89 -36.49
C ALA A 4 -38.24 -64.06 -37.32
N GLY A 5 -37.03 -64.50 -37.67
CA GLY A 5 -36.27 -65.67 -37.22
C GLY A 5 -35.76 -66.59 -38.35
N SER A 6 -34.61 -66.27 -38.95
CA SER A 6 -33.78 -67.17 -39.79
C SER A 6 -32.37 -66.55 -39.95
N VAL A 7 -31.34 -66.94 -39.18
CA VAL A 7 -30.43 -68.11 -39.32
C VAL A 7 -29.34 -67.92 -40.40
N ALA A 8 -28.07 -68.35 -40.24
CA ALA A 8 -27.03 -68.07 -39.21
C ALA A 8 -25.73 -68.88 -39.49
N THR A 9 -24.54 -68.25 -39.45
CA THR A 9 -23.19 -68.86 -39.25
C THR A 9 -22.14 -67.73 -39.19
N LYS A 10 -21.06 -67.75 -38.38
CA LYS A 10 -20.62 -68.61 -37.26
C LYS A 10 -19.64 -67.81 -36.37
N ALA A 11 -19.43 -68.25 -35.12
CA ALA A 11 -18.75 -67.56 -34.03
C ALA A 11 -17.24 -67.25 -34.18
N LEU A 12 -16.74 -66.27 -33.39
CA LEU A 12 -15.68 -66.46 -32.38
C LEU A 12 -15.55 -65.27 -31.41
N ARG A 13 -14.95 -65.46 -30.23
CA ARG A 13 -15.01 -64.51 -29.09
C ARG A 13 -13.68 -64.38 -28.34
N ALA A 14 -13.31 -63.13 -28.03
CA ALA A 14 -12.47 -62.65 -26.91
C ALA A 14 -10.99 -63.09 -26.73
N SER A 15 -10.10 -62.10 -26.62
CA SER A 15 -9.06 -62.02 -25.57
C SER A 15 -8.50 -60.59 -25.40
N LYS A 16 -7.94 -60.30 -24.21
CA LYS A 16 -7.28 -59.02 -23.82
C LYS A 16 -5.86 -58.93 -24.40
N MET A 17 -5.27 -57.74 -24.44
CA MET A 17 -3.83 -57.60 -24.15
C MET A 17 -3.40 -56.23 -23.58
N ALA A 18 -2.21 -56.20 -22.98
CA ALA A 18 -1.61 -55.07 -22.27
C ALA A 18 -0.15 -54.80 -22.74
N ARG A 19 0.46 -53.73 -22.22
CA ARG A 19 1.82 -53.24 -22.51
C ARG A 19 2.95 -54.23 -22.18
N VAL A 20 4.14 -54.09 -22.81
CA VAL A 20 5.43 -53.67 -22.17
C VAL A 20 6.66 -53.71 -23.13
N ALA A 21 7.47 -52.64 -23.05
CA ALA A 21 8.91 -52.37 -23.33
C ALA A 21 9.84 -53.21 -24.27
N LEU A 22 10.87 -52.53 -24.83
CA LEU A 22 12.22 -53.05 -25.12
C LEU A 22 13.27 -51.91 -25.39
N ASN A 23 14.56 -52.27 -25.48
CA ASN A 23 15.74 -51.36 -25.50
C ASN A 23 16.68 -51.66 -26.73
N CYS A 24 17.82 -51.01 -27.02
CA CYS A 24 18.71 -50.09 -26.26
C CYS A 24 19.67 -49.25 -27.16
N ARG A 25 20.45 -48.35 -26.53
CA ARG A 25 21.77 -47.71 -26.87
C ARG A 25 22.40 -47.83 -28.28
N VAL A 26 22.98 -46.73 -28.78
CA VAL A 26 24.44 -46.48 -29.05
C VAL A 26 24.69 -44.94 -29.11
N ALA A 27 25.91 -44.45 -28.86
CA ALA A 27 26.30 -43.03 -28.81
C ALA A 27 27.31 -42.61 -29.90
N VAL A 28 27.31 -41.34 -30.33
CA VAL A 28 28.34 -40.70 -31.18
C VAL A 28 28.51 -39.21 -30.83
N THR A 29 29.75 -38.72 -30.84
CA THR A 29 30.18 -37.31 -30.60
C THR A 29 30.44 -36.52 -31.89
N PRO A 30 30.22 -35.18 -31.95
CA PRO A 30 30.47 -34.36 -33.14
C PRO A 30 31.75 -33.51 -33.08
N LEU A 31 32.34 -33.17 -34.23
CA LEU A 31 33.36 -32.12 -34.39
C LEU A 31 33.44 -31.59 -35.84
N ASN A 32 33.21 -30.28 -36.03
CA ASN A 32 33.74 -29.35 -37.07
C ASN A 32 33.57 -29.67 -38.60
N SER A 33 33.47 -28.72 -39.54
CA SER A 33 33.72 -27.25 -39.55
C SER A 33 33.00 -26.49 -40.69
N SER A 34 32.65 -25.20 -40.47
CA SER A 34 32.64 -24.04 -41.43
C SER A 34 31.87 -24.14 -42.78
N VAL A 35 31.16 -23.12 -43.30
CA VAL A 35 31.43 -21.66 -43.40
C VAL A 35 30.13 -20.83 -43.30
N ALA A 36 30.26 -19.52 -43.04
CA ALA A 36 29.21 -18.59 -42.60
C ALA A 36 28.22 -18.06 -43.65
N VAL A 37 27.04 -17.63 -43.16
CA VAL A 37 26.18 -16.60 -43.75
C VAL A 37 25.88 -15.56 -42.65
N ARG A 38 26.00 -14.26 -42.97
CA ARG A 38 25.71 -13.16 -42.03
C ARG A 38 24.20 -13.00 -41.83
N SER A 39 23.73 -13.04 -40.59
CA SER A 39 22.38 -12.60 -40.22
C SER A 39 22.36 -11.12 -39.83
N THR A 40 21.43 -10.36 -40.40
CA THR A 40 21.08 -9.01 -39.94
C THR A 40 20.26 -9.06 -38.64
N PRO A 41 20.30 -8.02 -37.77
CA PRO A 41 19.57 -8.02 -36.52
C PRO A 41 18.08 -7.73 -36.74
N GLY A 42 17.23 -8.75 -36.56
CA GLY A 42 15.79 -8.57 -36.52
C GLY A 42 15.34 -7.78 -35.29
N HIS A 43 14.46 -6.79 -35.48
CA HIS A 43 13.80 -6.09 -34.38
C HIS A 43 12.84 -7.04 -33.63
N ALA A 44 13.26 -7.54 -32.47
CA ALA A 44 12.37 -8.17 -31.52
C ALA A 44 11.57 -7.08 -30.79
N SER A 45 10.24 -7.11 -30.91
CA SER A 45 9.34 -6.19 -30.20
C SER A 45 9.42 -6.44 -28.69
N LYS A 46 9.69 -5.38 -27.92
CA LYS A 46 9.72 -5.45 -26.45
C LYS A 46 8.31 -5.63 -25.89
N ALA A 47 7.92 -6.86 -25.58
CA ALA A 47 6.81 -7.10 -24.66
C ALA A 47 7.23 -6.61 -23.25
N ARG A 48 6.67 -5.48 -22.80
CA ARG A 48 6.83 -5.00 -21.41
C ARG A 48 6.08 -5.97 -20.49
N SER A 49 6.78 -6.66 -19.59
CA SER A 49 6.13 -7.32 -18.47
C SER A 49 5.50 -6.27 -17.55
N TYR A 50 4.17 -6.24 -17.43
CA TYR A 50 3.54 -5.50 -16.34
C TYR A 50 3.99 -6.12 -15.01
N SER A 51 4.67 -5.31 -14.20
CA SER A 51 5.20 -5.71 -12.90
C SER A 51 4.27 -5.15 -11.82
N THR A 52 4.21 -5.77 -10.64
CA THR A 52 3.60 -5.15 -9.44
C THR A 52 4.12 -3.73 -9.22
N ARG A 53 5.38 -3.44 -9.62
CA ARG A 53 5.97 -2.09 -9.62
C ARG A 53 5.24 -1.09 -10.53
N SER A 54 4.79 -1.48 -11.73
CA SER A 54 4.06 -0.54 -12.62
C SER A 54 2.67 -0.25 -12.07
N THR A 55 1.98 -1.25 -11.50
CA THR A 55 0.70 -1.04 -10.80
C THR A 55 0.84 -0.10 -9.61
N VAL A 56 1.88 -0.27 -8.77
CA VAL A 56 2.13 0.63 -7.62
C VAL A 56 2.49 2.05 -8.07
N ILE A 57 3.31 2.22 -9.14
CA ILE A 57 3.60 3.54 -9.69
C ILE A 57 2.32 4.21 -10.23
N GLN A 58 1.48 3.47 -10.94
CA GLN A 58 0.23 3.97 -11.49
C GLN A 58 -0.79 4.33 -10.39
N LEU A 59 -0.82 3.59 -9.28
CA LEU A 59 -1.60 3.94 -8.09
C LEU A 59 -1.11 5.26 -7.49
N LEU A 60 0.19 5.37 -7.23
CA LEU A 60 0.79 6.56 -6.61
C LEU A 60 0.68 7.82 -7.49
N ASN A 61 0.79 7.70 -8.81
CA ASN A 61 0.61 8.81 -9.74
C ASN A 61 -0.83 9.38 -9.75
N ASN A 62 -1.81 8.59 -9.31
CA ASN A 62 -3.22 8.98 -9.23
C ASN A 62 -3.66 9.37 -7.80
N ILE A 63 -2.71 9.55 -6.87
CA ILE A 63 -2.96 9.96 -5.48
C ILE A 63 -2.32 11.34 -5.26
N GLY A 64 -3.15 12.38 -5.11
CA GLY A 64 -2.73 13.75 -4.79
C GLY A 64 -2.89 14.11 -3.31
N SER A 65 -3.79 13.44 -2.56
CA SER A 65 -4.08 13.79 -1.16
C SER A 65 -4.27 12.60 -0.21
N LYS A 66 -4.10 12.84 1.11
CA LYS A 66 -4.41 11.86 2.18
C LYS A 66 -5.85 11.36 2.09
N ARG A 67 -6.80 12.25 1.76
CA ARG A 67 -8.22 11.91 1.63
C ARG A 67 -8.47 10.91 0.50
N GLU A 68 -7.78 11.08 -0.63
CA GLU A 68 -7.86 10.12 -1.74
C GLU A 68 -7.31 8.75 -1.30
N VAL A 69 -6.18 8.70 -0.58
CA VAL A 69 -5.66 7.43 0.01
C VAL A 69 -6.72 6.75 0.88
N GLU A 70 -7.43 7.50 1.72
CA GLU A 70 -8.51 6.96 2.56
C GLU A 70 -9.73 6.48 1.74
N GLN A 71 -10.08 7.16 0.62
CA GLN A 71 -11.09 6.69 -0.34
C GLN A 71 -10.66 5.38 -1.01
N TYR A 72 -9.43 5.30 -1.55
CA TYR A 72 -8.85 4.06 -2.10
C TYR A 72 -8.93 2.92 -1.08
N LEU A 73 -8.42 3.12 0.15
CA LEU A 73 -8.43 2.10 1.20
C LEU A 73 -9.85 1.65 1.58
N LYS A 74 -10.83 2.56 1.61
CA LYS A 74 -12.24 2.20 1.85
C LYS A 74 -12.77 1.24 0.78
N TYR A 75 -12.49 1.48 -0.50
CA TYR A 75 -12.92 0.58 -1.57
C TYR A 75 -12.17 -0.76 -1.58
N PHE A 76 -10.90 -0.82 -1.18
CA PHE A 76 -10.18 -2.10 -1.07
C PHE A 76 -10.55 -2.94 0.16
N THR A 77 -10.99 -2.31 1.26
CA THR A 77 -11.31 -3.02 2.52
C THR A 77 -12.78 -3.38 2.69
N SER A 78 -13.70 -2.67 2.03
CA SER A 78 -15.14 -2.75 2.29
C SER A 78 -15.95 -3.55 1.26
N VAL A 79 -15.39 -3.89 0.10
CA VAL A 79 -16.19 -4.22 -1.09
C VAL A 79 -16.05 -5.69 -1.47
N ASN A 80 -17.18 -6.38 -1.55
CA ASN A 80 -17.25 -7.70 -2.18
C ASN A 80 -17.00 -7.52 -3.69
N SER A 81 -16.05 -8.25 -4.28
CA SER A 81 -15.46 -7.93 -5.59
C SER A 81 -16.47 -7.79 -6.74
N GLN A 82 -17.62 -8.43 -6.62
CA GLN A 82 -18.74 -8.40 -7.57
C GLN A 82 -19.49 -7.06 -7.64
N GLN A 83 -19.43 -6.21 -6.60
CA GLN A 83 -20.21 -4.95 -6.49
C GLN A 83 -19.36 -3.68 -6.68
N PHE A 84 -18.12 -3.80 -7.16
CA PHE A 84 -17.23 -2.65 -7.30
C PHE A 84 -17.73 -1.63 -8.35
N ALA A 85 -17.76 -2.03 -9.63
CA ALA A 85 -18.14 -1.11 -10.70
C ALA A 85 -18.79 -1.81 -11.91
N VAL A 86 -19.75 -1.13 -12.54
CA VAL A 86 -20.24 -1.42 -13.90
C VAL A 86 -19.69 -0.34 -14.82
N ILE A 87 -18.92 -0.72 -15.84
CA ILE A 87 -18.28 0.21 -16.78
C ILE A 87 -18.87 0.03 -18.18
N LYS A 88 -19.65 1.01 -18.63
CA LYS A 88 -20.15 1.10 -20.01
C LYS A 88 -19.10 1.73 -20.91
N VAL A 89 -18.67 0.98 -21.92
CA VAL A 89 -17.71 1.40 -22.95
C VAL A 89 -18.45 1.76 -24.25
N GLY A 90 -18.22 2.96 -24.77
CA GLY A 90 -18.69 3.35 -26.10
C GLY A 90 -17.91 2.62 -27.20
N GLY A 91 -18.59 2.17 -28.26
CA GLY A 91 -17.94 1.40 -29.34
C GLY A 91 -16.70 2.07 -29.94
N ALA A 92 -16.74 3.38 -30.17
CA ALA A 92 -15.61 4.17 -30.70
C ALA A 92 -14.30 3.94 -29.93
N ILE A 93 -14.37 3.81 -28.60
CA ILE A 93 -13.23 3.61 -27.71
C ILE A 93 -12.52 2.28 -28.01
N ILE A 94 -13.25 1.21 -28.33
CA ILE A 94 -12.65 -0.09 -28.66
C ILE A 94 -12.00 -0.07 -30.06
N SER A 95 -12.45 0.79 -30.98
CA SER A 95 -11.71 1.03 -32.22
C SER A 95 -10.45 1.85 -31.99
N GLN A 96 -10.55 2.99 -31.30
CA GLN A 96 -9.55 4.06 -31.31
C GLN A 96 -8.58 4.07 -30.12
N GLN A 97 -9.00 3.58 -28.94
CA GLN A 97 -8.31 3.75 -27.65
C GLN A 97 -8.29 2.43 -26.83
N VAL A 98 -8.14 1.29 -27.52
CA VAL A 98 -8.23 -0.03 -26.89
C VAL A 98 -7.06 -0.32 -25.95
N GLU A 99 -5.87 0.20 -26.25
CA GLU A 99 -4.66 -0.01 -25.43
C GLU A 99 -4.72 0.82 -24.14
N GLU A 100 -5.21 2.05 -24.21
CA GLU A 100 -5.46 2.94 -23.07
C GLU A 100 -6.55 2.34 -22.16
N LEU A 101 -7.65 1.86 -22.75
CA LEU A 101 -8.72 1.18 -22.03
C LEU A 101 -8.24 -0.12 -21.35
N ALA A 102 -7.51 -0.97 -22.09
CA ALA A 102 -6.97 -2.21 -21.56
C ALA A 102 -5.97 -1.95 -20.44
N SER A 103 -5.09 -0.96 -20.58
CA SER A 103 -4.17 -0.49 -19.53
C SER A 103 -4.94 -0.04 -18.27
N CYS A 104 -6.01 0.73 -18.43
CA CYS A 104 -6.80 1.21 -17.30
C CYS A 104 -7.55 0.09 -16.56
N LEU A 105 -8.11 -0.88 -17.30
CA LEU A 105 -8.76 -2.06 -16.74
C LEU A 105 -7.75 -3.05 -16.13
N ALA A 106 -6.56 -3.19 -16.71
CA ALA A 106 -5.48 -4.02 -16.19
C ALA A 106 -4.99 -3.54 -14.82
N PHE A 107 -4.85 -2.23 -14.65
CA PHE A 107 -4.59 -1.63 -13.34
C PHE A 107 -5.62 -2.06 -12.29
N LEU A 108 -6.92 -1.95 -12.59
CA LEU A 108 -8.00 -2.35 -11.68
C LEU A 108 -7.91 -3.83 -11.30
N TYR A 109 -7.70 -4.70 -12.28
CA TYR A 109 -7.50 -6.14 -12.06
C TYR A 109 -6.27 -6.44 -11.18
N HIS A 110 -5.14 -5.77 -11.42
CA HIS A 110 -3.91 -5.98 -10.65
C HIS A 110 -3.98 -5.45 -9.20
N VAL A 111 -4.89 -4.51 -8.90
CA VAL A 111 -5.22 -4.12 -7.51
C VAL A 111 -6.34 -4.95 -6.88
N GLY A 112 -6.80 -6.02 -7.55
CA GLY A 112 -7.78 -6.97 -7.02
C GLY A 112 -9.25 -6.59 -7.25
N LEU A 113 -9.53 -5.62 -8.11
CA LEU A 113 -10.89 -5.14 -8.41
C LEU A 113 -11.38 -5.71 -9.74
N TYR A 114 -12.65 -6.13 -9.77
CA TYR A 114 -13.25 -6.84 -10.89
C TYR A 114 -14.43 -6.04 -11.49
N PRO A 115 -14.16 -4.94 -12.22
CA PRO A 115 -15.22 -4.21 -12.91
C PRO A 115 -15.94 -5.10 -13.93
N ILE A 116 -17.27 -4.98 -13.99
CA ILE A 116 -18.10 -5.59 -15.02
C ILE A 116 -18.11 -4.64 -16.21
N VAL A 117 -17.53 -5.06 -17.32
CA VAL A 117 -17.38 -4.21 -18.51
C VAL A 117 -18.47 -4.55 -19.51
N LEU A 118 -19.31 -3.58 -19.87
CA LEU A 118 -20.33 -3.71 -20.90
C LEU A 118 -19.98 -2.78 -22.07
N HIS A 119 -19.87 -3.30 -23.29
CA HIS A 119 -19.56 -2.46 -24.45
C HIS A 119 -20.69 -2.40 -25.49
N GLY A 120 -20.74 -1.29 -26.22
CA GLY A 120 -21.47 -1.17 -27.49
C GLY A 120 -20.53 -1.30 -28.70
N THR A 121 -21.07 -1.14 -29.92
CA THR A 121 -20.28 -1.20 -31.17
C THR A 121 -20.83 -0.25 -32.26
N GLY A 122 -21.21 0.97 -31.86
CA GLY A 122 -22.01 1.90 -32.66
C GLY A 122 -21.43 2.32 -34.02
N PRO A 123 -20.28 3.03 -34.07
CA PRO A 123 -19.69 3.51 -35.33
C PRO A 123 -19.33 2.37 -36.29
N GLN A 124 -18.75 1.28 -35.76
CA GLN A 124 -18.29 0.14 -36.54
C GLN A 124 -19.43 -0.56 -37.30
N ILE A 125 -20.64 -0.59 -36.73
CA ILE A 125 -21.81 -1.10 -37.44
C ILE A 125 -22.13 -0.20 -38.65
N ASN A 126 -22.04 1.13 -38.53
CA ASN A 126 -22.36 2.01 -39.66
C ASN A 126 -21.36 1.81 -40.80
N GLU A 127 -20.07 1.80 -40.50
CA GLU A 127 -18.98 1.56 -41.47
C GLU A 127 -19.22 0.26 -42.27
N ILE A 128 -19.47 -0.86 -41.57
CA ILE A 128 -19.70 -2.16 -42.22
C ILE A 128 -21.02 -2.21 -43.00
N LEU A 129 -22.08 -1.56 -42.51
CA LEU A 129 -23.36 -1.48 -43.23
C LEU A 129 -23.20 -0.67 -44.53
N GLU A 130 -22.49 0.46 -44.47
CA GLU A 130 -22.21 1.32 -45.63
C GLU A 130 -21.37 0.57 -46.69
N ASP A 131 -20.33 -0.16 -46.26
CA ASP A 131 -19.53 -1.05 -47.13
C ASP A 131 -20.37 -2.18 -47.77
N GLU A 132 -21.36 -2.73 -47.05
CA GLU A 132 -22.30 -3.73 -47.56
C GLU A 132 -23.48 -3.13 -48.37
N GLY A 133 -23.48 -1.80 -48.60
CA GLY A 133 -24.50 -1.07 -49.36
C GLY A 133 -25.84 -0.92 -48.65
N ILE A 134 -25.87 -1.03 -47.31
CA ILE A 134 -27.05 -0.91 -46.46
C ILE A 134 -27.02 0.46 -45.78
N VAL A 135 -28.01 1.32 -46.05
CA VAL A 135 -28.13 2.62 -45.38
C VAL A 135 -28.56 2.41 -43.92
N PRO A 136 -27.82 2.90 -42.91
CA PRO A 136 -28.23 2.79 -41.51
C PRO A 136 -29.49 3.60 -41.20
N ASP A 137 -30.58 2.93 -40.82
CA ASP A 137 -31.86 3.58 -40.49
C ASP A 137 -32.09 3.74 -38.97
N TYR A 138 -32.69 4.86 -38.58
CA TYR A 138 -32.92 5.27 -37.20
C TYR A 138 -34.29 5.96 -37.03
N ILE A 139 -35.12 5.41 -36.14
CA ILE A 139 -36.36 6.06 -35.69
C ILE A 139 -36.27 6.32 -34.20
N ASP A 140 -36.60 7.53 -33.76
CA ASP A 140 -36.51 8.00 -32.36
C ASP A 140 -35.11 7.83 -31.72
N GLY A 141 -34.05 7.80 -32.55
CA GLY A 141 -32.67 7.54 -32.11
C GLY A 141 -32.33 6.05 -31.90
N ILE A 142 -33.25 5.15 -32.22
CA ILE A 142 -33.08 3.69 -32.15
C ILE A 142 -32.79 3.17 -33.56
N ARG A 143 -31.72 2.38 -33.72
CA ARG A 143 -31.37 1.72 -34.98
C ARG A 143 -32.41 0.66 -35.32
N ILE A 144 -33.08 0.78 -36.46
CA ILE A 144 -33.93 -0.31 -36.98
C ILE A 144 -33.02 -1.48 -37.30
N THR A 145 -33.33 -2.68 -36.77
CA THR A 145 -32.43 -3.84 -36.90
C THR A 145 -33.17 -5.01 -37.53
N ASP A 146 -33.18 -5.08 -38.86
CA ASP A 146 -33.71 -6.24 -39.60
C ASP A 146 -32.78 -7.46 -39.50
N SER A 147 -33.15 -8.59 -40.11
CA SER A 147 -32.35 -9.83 -40.09
C SER A 147 -30.97 -9.68 -40.75
N ARG A 148 -30.84 -8.86 -41.81
CA ARG A 148 -29.55 -8.60 -42.46
C ARG A 148 -28.67 -7.74 -41.57
N THR A 149 -29.20 -6.63 -41.07
CA THR A 149 -28.52 -5.73 -40.12
C THR A 149 -28.10 -6.49 -38.85
N MET A 150 -28.96 -7.35 -38.31
CA MET A 150 -28.64 -8.16 -37.12
C MET A 150 -27.42 -9.07 -37.33
N SER A 151 -27.25 -9.62 -38.53
CA SER A 151 -26.10 -10.47 -38.84
C SER A 151 -24.79 -9.68 -38.77
N VAL A 152 -24.79 -8.44 -39.29
CA VAL A 152 -23.66 -7.49 -39.19
C VAL A 152 -23.44 -7.05 -37.73
N VAL A 153 -24.51 -6.66 -37.03
CA VAL A 153 -24.48 -6.23 -35.62
C VAL A 153 -23.85 -7.31 -34.73
N ARG A 154 -24.32 -8.56 -34.84
CA ARG A 154 -23.81 -9.69 -34.06
C ARG A 154 -22.34 -9.97 -34.37
N ARG A 155 -21.96 -10.00 -35.65
CA ARG A 155 -20.56 -10.19 -36.09
C ARG A 155 -19.65 -9.12 -35.48
N CYS A 156 -20.04 -7.85 -35.63
CA CYS A 156 -19.30 -6.70 -35.10
C CYS A 156 -19.16 -6.74 -33.56
N PHE A 157 -20.23 -7.10 -32.83
CA PHE A 157 -20.17 -7.27 -31.37
C PHE A 157 -19.16 -8.34 -30.94
N LEU A 158 -19.14 -9.51 -31.60
CA LEU A 158 -18.21 -10.59 -31.29
C LEU A 158 -16.75 -10.19 -31.58
N GLU A 159 -16.52 -9.52 -32.71
CA GLU A 159 -15.19 -9.00 -33.10
C GLU A 159 -14.66 -7.97 -32.09
N GLN A 160 -15.48 -6.97 -31.70
CA GLN A 160 -15.06 -5.97 -30.71
C GLN A 160 -14.90 -6.55 -29.29
N ASN A 161 -15.73 -7.53 -28.91
CA ASN A 161 -15.63 -8.20 -27.62
C ASN A 161 -14.29 -8.95 -27.50
N LEU A 162 -13.95 -9.74 -28.52
CA LEU A 162 -12.69 -10.49 -28.57
C LEU A 162 -11.49 -9.54 -28.65
N LYS A 163 -11.56 -8.46 -29.43
CA LYS A 163 -10.49 -7.45 -29.52
C LYS A 163 -10.12 -6.86 -28.15
N LEU A 164 -11.11 -6.56 -27.31
CA LEU A 164 -10.88 -6.05 -25.95
C LEU A 164 -10.34 -7.15 -25.02
N VAL A 165 -10.86 -8.38 -25.11
CA VAL A 165 -10.34 -9.54 -24.34
C VAL A 165 -8.87 -9.81 -24.67
N GLU A 166 -8.48 -9.85 -25.95
CA GLU A 166 -7.10 -10.04 -26.37
C GLU A 166 -6.16 -8.92 -25.90
N ALA A 167 -6.62 -7.66 -25.91
CA ALA A 167 -5.86 -6.53 -25.40
C ALA A 167 -5.60 -6.66 -23.88
N LEU A 168 -6.60 -7.13 -23.12
CA LEU A 168 -6.47 -7.42 -21.70
C LEU A 168 -5.51 -8.61 -21.43
N GLU A 169 -5.65 -9.70 -22.17
CA GLU A 169 -4.79 -10.89 -22.00
C GLU A 169 -3.32 -10.60 -22.31
N LYS A 170 -3.03 -9.75 -23.31
CA LYS A 170 -1.65 -9.26 -23.62
C LYS A 170 -1.00 -8.54 -22.44
N LEU A 171 -1.79 -7.94 -21.55
CA LEU A 171 -1.33 -7.25 -20.34
C LEU A 171 -1.27 -8.16 -19.09
N GLY A 172 -1.57 -9.46 -19.24
CA GLY A 172 -1.61 -10.42 -18.13
C GLY A 172 -2.91 -10.38 -17.33
N VAL A 173 -3.97 -9.76 -17.87
CA VAL A 173 -5.31 -9.74 -17.27
C VAL A 173 -6.08 -10.95 -17.74
N ARG A 174 -6.70 -11.68 -16.81
CA ARG A 174 -7.67 -12.71 -17.17
C ARG A 174 -9.00 -12.04 -17.47
N ALA A 175 -9.44 -12.10 -18.71
CA ALA A 175 -10.75 -11.61 -19.15
C ALA A 175 -11.60 -12.79 -19.62
N ARG A 176 -12.92 -12.69 -19.50
CA ARG A 176 -13.87 -13.69 -20.01
C ARG A 176 -14.85 -13.01 -20.97
N PRO A 177 -14.91 -13.41 -22.26
CA PRO A 177 -15.95 -12.95 -23.17
C PRO A 177 -17.31 -13.51 -22.72
N ILE A 178 -18.29 -12.63 -22.56
CA ILE A 178 -19.69 -12.99 -22.24
C ILE A 178 -20.58 -12.36 -23.32
N THR A 179 -20.85 -13.13 -24.37
CA THR A 179 -21.45 -12.64 -25.62
C THR A 179 -22.96 -12.91 -25.75
N GLY A 180 -23.56 -13.49 -24.72
CA GLY A 180 -24.98 -13.88 -24.64
C GLY A 180 -25.30 -14.44 -23.26
N GLY A 181 -26.56 -14.79 -23.02
CA GLY A 181 -27.05 -15.43 -21.78
C GLY A 181 -27.11 -14.54 -20.53
N VAL A 182 -26.78 -13.25 -20.60
CA VAL A 182 -26.94 -12.29 -19.48
C VAL A 182 -28.26 -11.54 -19.55
N PHE A 183 -28.65 -11.06 -20.72
CA PHE A 183 -29.84 -10.23 -20.90
C PHE A 183 -30.95 -11.03 -21.58
N THR A 184 -32.10 -11.20 -20.92
CA THR A 184 -33.32 -11.69 -21.56
C THR A 184 -34.18 -10.49 -21.94
N ALA A 185 -34.77 -10.51 -23.14
CA ALA A 185 -35.56 -9.41 -23.67
C ALA A 185 -36.76 -9.87 -24.50
N GLU A 186 -37.79 -9.01 -24.52
CA GLU A 186 -38.89 -9.08 -25.48
C GLU A 186 -38.66 -8.08 -26.62
N TYR A 187 -39.40 -8.21 -27.72
CA TYR A 187 -39.37 -7.21 -28.80
C TYR A 187 -39.86 -5.85 -28.29
N LEU A 188 -39.07 -4.79 -28.48
CA LEU A 188 -39.46 -3.43 -28.08
C LEU A 188 -40.70 -2.96 -28.88
N ASN A 189 -40.65 -3.15 -30.20
CA ASN A 189 -41.80 -3.12 -31.11
C ASN A 189 -41.35 -3.82 -32.41
N LYS A 190 -41.91 -4.99 -32.70
CA LYS A 190 -41.45 -5.85 -33.80
C LYS A 190 -41.72 -5.26 -35.19
N ASP A 191 -42.81 -4.51 -35.32
CA ASP A 191 -43.20 -3.91 -36.60
C ASP A 191 -42.42 -2.63 -36.89
N LYS A 192 -42.09 -1.85 -35.84
CA LYS A 192 -41.39 -0.56 -35.96
C LYS A 192 -39.86 -0.64 -35.92
N TYR A 193 -39.29 -1.54 -35.12
CA TYR A 193 -37.84 -1.63 -34.89
C TYR A 193 -37.24 -3.00 -35.25
N HIS A 194 -38.08 -3.98 -35.64
CA HIS A 194 -37.69 -5.35 -35.96
C HIS A 194 -37.00 -6.06 -34.78
N LEU A 195 -35.75 -6.51 -34.93
CA LEU A 195 -35.01 -7.31 -33.96
C LEU A 195 -34.35 -6.45 -32.86
N VAL A 196 -35.09 -5.49 -32.32
CA VAL A 196 -34.67 -4.63 -31.19
C VAL A 196 -35.39 -5.04 -29.92
N GLY A 197 -34.63 -5.20 -28.84
CA GLY A 197 -35.10 -5.73 -27.58
C GLY A 197 -35.36 -4.68 -26.49
N LYS A 198 -36.34 -4.99 -25.64
CA LYS A 198 -36.53 -4.39 -24.32
C LYS A 198 -36.18 -5.46 -23.27
N ILE A 199 -35.15 -5.21 -22.46
CA ILE A 199 -34.71 -6.12 -21.40
C ILE A 199 -35.86 -6.33 -20.40
N THR A 200 -36.09 -7.60 -20.04
CA THR A 200 -37.07 -8.02 -19.04
C THR A 200 -36.40 -8.59 -17.79
N THR A 201 -35.29 -9.33 -17.94
CA THR A 201 -34.51 -9.89 -16.83
C THR A 201 -33.01 -9.90 -17.12
N VAL A 202 -32.19 -9.90 -16.06
CA VAL A 202 -30.73 -10.01 -16.13
C VAL A 202 -30.27 -11.20 -15.29
N ASP A 203 -29.58 -12.17 -15.90
CA ASP A 203 -28.93 -13.26 -15.18
C ASP A 203 -27.47 -12.89 -14.83
N LYS A 204 -27.18 -12.92 -13.53
CA LYS A 204 -25.86 -12.63 -12.97
C LYS A 204 -24.94 -13.86 -12.91
N SER A 205 -25.45 -15.07 -13.13
CA SER A 205 -24.72 -16.33 -12.91
C SER A 205 -23.40 -16.41 -13.69
N ALA A 206 -23.39 -16.01 -14.96
CA ALA A 206 -22.17 -15.99 -15.79
C ALA A 206 -21.14 -14.94 -15.31
N ILE A 207 -21.61 -13.81 -14.78
CA ILE A 207 -20.80 -12.71 -14.27
C ILE A 207 -20.13 -13.13 -12.95
N GLU A 208 -20.92 -13.64 -12.00
CA GLU A 208 -20.43 -14.17 -10.72
C GLU A 208 -19.42 -15.30 -10.94
N ALA A 209 -19.71 -16.24 -11.86
CA ALA A 209 -18.79 -17.32 -12.21
C ALA A 209 -17.51 -16.84 -12.92
N SER A 210 -17.48 -15.63 -13.50
CA SER A 210 -16.25 -15.01 -14.02
C SER A 210 -15.42 -14.42 -12.89
N ILE A 211 -16.04 -13.60 -12.05
CA ILE A 211 -15.38 -12.90 -10.95
C ILE A 211 -14.84 -13.89 -9.92
N ASN A 212 -15.61 -14.92 -9.56
CA ASN A 212 -15.18 -15.99 -8.65
C ASN A 212 -14.03 -16.83 -9.23
N ALA A 213 -13.92 -16.91 -10.55
CA ALA A 213 -12.81 -17.58 -11.23
C ALA A 213 -11.58 -16.67 -11.38
N GLY A 214 -11.62 -15.43 -10.90
CA GLY A 214 -10.56 -14.43 -11.04
C GLY A 214 -10.39 -13.93 -12.48
N ALA A 215 -11.49 -13.61 -13.17
CA ALA A 215 -11.47 -13.04 -14.53
C ALA A 215 -12.49 -11.90 -14.71
N LEU A 216 -12.09 -10.82 -15.39
CA LEU A 216 -12.95 -9.69 -15.74
C LEU A 216 -14.06 -10.13 -16.72
N PRO A 217 -15.35 -9.98 -16.39
CA PRO A 217 -16.43 -10.28 -17.31
C PRO A 217 -16.61 -9.15 -18.34
N ILE A 218 -16.45 -9.47 -19.63
CA ILE A 218 -16.55 -8.52 -20.76
C ILE A 218 -17.81 -8.84 -21.56
N LEU A 219 -18.86 -8.04 -21.34
CA LEU A 219 -20.22 -8.24 -21.85
C LEU A 219 -20.48 -7.46 -23.14
N THR A 220 -21.20 -8.09 -24.08
CA THR A 220 -21.90 -7.40 -25.18
C THR A 220 -23.27 -6.91 -24.72
N SER A 221 -23.81 -5.82 -25.28
CA SER A 221 -25.19 -5.38 -25.05
C SER A 221 -26.24 -6.07 -25.94
N LEU A 222 -26.04 -7.36 -26.24
CA LEU A 222 -27.01 -8.21 -26.92
C LEU A 222 -27.92 -8.87 -25.89
N ALA A 223 -29.19 -9.04 -26.23
CA ALA A 223 -30.16 -9.77 -25.41
C ALA A 223 -30.81 -10.89 -26.23
N GLU A 224 -31.46 -11.83 -25.55
CA GLU A 224 -32.09 -13.00 -26.17
C GLU A 224 -33.56 -13.12 -25.73
N THR A 225 -34.45 -13.55 -26.62
CA THR A 225 -35.79 -14.00 -26.23
C THR A 225 -35.71 -15.35 -25.50
N THR A 226 -36.78 -15.74 -24.81
CA THR A 226 -36.92 -17.08 -24.22
C THR A 226 -36.72 -18.23 -25.22
N ASP A 227 -36.95 -17.95 -26.50
CA ASP A 227 -36.85 -18.91 -27.60
C ASP A 227 -35.46 -18.88 -28.29
N GLY A 228 -34.53 -18.07 -27.79
CA GLY A 228 -33.15 -17.96 -28.28
C GLY A 228 -32.92 -17.00 -29.45
N GLN A 229 -33.89 -16.13 -29.78
CA GLN A 229 -33.68 -15.09 -30.81
C GLN A 229 -32.86 -13.93 -30.21
N ILE A 230 -31.70 -13.65 -30.80
CA ILE A 230 -30.87 -12.50 -30.44
C ILE A 230 -31.54 -11.19 -30.89
N LEU A 231 -31.56 -10.21 -29.99
CA LEU A 231 -32.10 -8.87 -30.16
C LEU A 231 -31.02 -7.82 -29.83
N ASN A 232 -31.04 -6.72 -30.57
CA ASN A 232 -30.16 -5.57 -30.39
C ASN A 232 -30.73 -4.68 -29.27
N VAL A 233 -29.90 -4.29 -28.30
CA VAL A 233 -30.31 -3.43 -27.19
C VAL A 233 -29.35 -2.25 -27.05
N ASN A 234 -29.90 -1.08 -26.71
CA ASN A 234 -29.10 0.10 -26.39
C ASN A 234 -28.18 -0.18 -25.18
N ALA A 235 -26.87 -0.04 -25.38
CA ALA A 235 -25.86 -0.27 -24.35
C ALA A 235 -26.02 0.59 -23.08
N ASP A 236 -26.60 1.81 -23.18
CA ASP A 236 -26.85 2.65 -22.00
C ASP A 236 -28.03 2.12 -21.16
N VAL A 237 -29.06 1.57 -21.83
CA VAL A 237 -30.20 0.89 -21.18
C VAL A 237 -29.73 -0.42 -20.54
N ALA A 238 -28.95 -1.23 -21.27
CA ALA A 238 -28.38 -2.47 -20.76
C ALA A 238 -27.44 -2.24 -19.57
N ALA A 239 -26.65 -1.15 -19.56
CA ALA A 239 -25.85 -0.74 -18.40
C ALA A 239 -26.73 -0.37 -17.20
N GLY A 240 -27.85 0.32 -17.43
CA GLY A 240 -28.83 0.67 -16.41
C GLY A 240 -29.46 -0.56 -15.77
N GLU A 241 -30.03 -1.46 -16.57
CA GLU A 241 -30.69 -2.68 -16.07
C GLU A 241 -29.70 -3.63 -15.38
N LEU A 242 -28.48 -3.77 -15.91
CA LEU A 242 -27.41 -4.50 -15.22
C LEU A 242 -27.08 -3.87 -13.85
N SER A 243 -26.98 -2.54 -13.80
CA SER A 243 -26.68 -1.82 -12.56
C SER A 243 -27.80 -1.97 -11.51
N ARG A 244 -29.08 -2.05 -11.92
CA ARG A 244 -30.21 -2.32 -11.01
C ARG A 244 -30.13 -3.68 -10.32
N VAL A 245 -29.51 -4.68 -10.96
CA VAL A 245 -29.42 -6.05 -10.43
C VAL A 245 -28.11 -6.30 -9.67
N ILE A 246 -27.01 -5.65 -10.05
CA ILE A 246 -25.71 -5.77 -9.39
C ILE A 246 -25.58 -4.84 -8.16
N GLU A 247 -26.29 -3.70 -8.16
CA GLU A 247 -26.17 -2.62 -7.18
C GLU A 247 -24.72 -2.12 -6.93
N PRO A 248 -23.98 -1.73 -7.99
CA PRO A 248 -22.57 -1.36 -7.86
C PRO A 248 -22.38 -0.01 -7.14
N LEU A 249 -21.20 0.18 -6.53
CA LEU A 249 -20.81 1.47 -5.92
C LEU A 249 -20.51 2.54 -6.98
N LYS A 250 -19.89 2.15 -8.10
CA LYS A 250 -19.56 3.05 -9.21
C LYS A 250 -20.17 2.56 -10.51
N ILE A 251 -20.84 3.45 -11.24
CA ILE A 251 -21.36 3.20 -12.59
C ILE A 251 -20.66 4.18 -13.52
N VAL A 252 -19.87 3.69 -14.46
CA VAL A 252 -19.03 4.55 -15.29
C VAL A 252 -19.48 4.51 -16.74
N TYR A 253 -19.79 5.66 -17.32
CA TYR A 253 -20.06 5.82 -18.74
C TYR A 253 -18.84 6.48 -19.41
N LEU A 254 -18.00 5.66 -20.05
CA LEU A 254 -16.87 6.16 -20.82
C LEU A 254 -17.36 6.84 -22.12
N SER A 255 -16.84 8.03 -22.39
CA SER A 255 -17.21 8.85 -23.55
C SER A 255 -16.04 9.72 -24.01
N GLU A 256 -15.92 9.92 -25.32
CA GLU A 256 -14.85 10.73 -25.95
C GLU A 256 -14.86 12.19 -25.44
N LYS A 257 -16.02 12.72 -25.04
CA LYS A 257 -16.17 14.08 -24.52
C LYS A 257 -15.74 14.25 -23.06
N GLY A 258 -15.57 13.16 -22.33
CA GLY A 258 -15.05 13.16 -20.98
C GLY A 258 -15.88 13.91 -19.92
N GLY A 259 -17.20 14.03 -20.09
CA GLY A 259 -18.09 14.69 -19.13
C GLY A 259 -19.29 15.41 -19.74
N LEU A 260 -20.01 16.15 -18.90
CA LEU A 260 -21.05 17.10 -19.26
C LEU A 260 -20.49 18.53 -19.12
N ASN A 261 -20.73 19.37 -20.12
CA ASN A 261 -20.31 20.76 -20.11
C ASN A 261 -21.51 21.69 -19.88
N HIS A 262 -21.28 22.75 -19.11
CA HIS A 262 -22.24 23.82 -18.91
C HIS A 262 -22.42 24.61 -20.21
N GLY A 263 -23.65 24.70 -20.70
CA GLY A 263 -23.92 25.15 -22.07
C GLY A 263 -23.63 26.62 -22.35
N GLU A 264 -23.67 27.48 -21.31
CA GLU A 264 -23.32 28.90 -21.42
C GLU A 264 -21.83 29.19 -21.15
N THR A 265 -21.29 28.71 -20.02
CA THR A 265 -19.90 29.01 -19.62
C THR A 265 -18.86 28.12 -20.29
N GLY A 266 -19.26 27.05 -20.99
CA GLY A 266 -18.38 26.05 -21.61
C GLY A 266 -17.61 25.17 -20.63
N LYS A 267 -17.63 25.47 -19.32
CA LYS A 267 -16.89 24.73 -18.29
C LYS A 267 -17.47 23.34 -18.08
N LYS A 268 -16.60 22.35 -17.82
CA LYS A 268 -17.02 21.01 -17.42
C LYS A 268 -17.72 21.06 -16.05
N ILE A 269 -18.82 20.33 -15.91
CA ILE A 269 -19.54 20.17 -14.64
C ILE A 269 -18.87 19.01 -13.90
N SER A 270 -18.21 19.28 -12.76
CA SER A 270 -17.50 18.23 -12.01
C SER A 270 -18.43 17.35 -11.18
N LEU A 271 -19.45 17.94 -10.55
CA LEU A 271 -20.37 17.24 -9.65
C LEU A 271 -21.82 17.71 -9.90
N ILE A 272 -22.78 16.79 -9.76
CA ILE A 272 -24.23 17.06 -9.69
C ILE A 272 -24.81 16.29 -8.50
N ASN A 273 -25.34 17.00 -7.50
CA ASN A 273 -26.11 16.40 -6.38
C ASN A 273 -27.61 16.49 -6.71
N LEU A 274 -28.20 15.37 -7.13
CA LEU A 274 -29.56 15.35 -7.70
C LEU A 274 -30.65 15.84 -6.73
N ASP A 275 -30.55 15.53 -5.43
CA ASP A 275 -31.58 15.90 -4.44
C ASP A 275 -31.66 17.42 -4.20
N GLU A 276 -30.60 18.17 -4.53
CA GLU A 276 -30.51 19.64 -4.39
C GLU A 276 -30.64 20.35 -5.75
N GLU A 277 -29.91 19.88 -6.77
CA GLU A 277 -29.65 20.62 -8.00
C GLU A 277 -30.59 20.26 -9.16
N TYR A 278 -31.20 19.06 -9.16
CA TYR A 278 -31.89 18.51 -10.35
C TYR A 278 -33.00 19.43 -10.87
N GLU A 279 -33.90 19.89 -10.00
CA GLU A 279 -35.03 20.74 -10.40
C GLU A 279 -34.59 22.12 -10.93
N GLY A 280 -33.48 22.65 -10.42
CA GLY A 280 -32.88 23.89 -10.90
C GLY A 280 -32.17 23.70 -12.24
N LEU A 281 -31.44 22.59 -12.39
CA LEU A 281 -30.68 22.24 -13.59
C LEU A 281 -31.58 21.91 -14.78
N MET A 282 -32.62 21.10 -14.58
CA MET A 282 -33.54 20.68 -15.65
C MET A 282 -34.38 21.83 -16.23
N LYS A 283 -34.54 22.93 -15.48
CA LYS A 283 -35.21 24.16 -15.93
C LYS A 283 -34.29 25.08 -16.75
N GLN A 284 -32.97 24.86 -16.75
CA GLN A 284 -32.05 25.74 -17.48
C GLN A 284 -32.26 25.62 -19.00
N PRO A 285 -32.28 26.74 -19.74
CA PRO A 285 -32.49 26.73 -21.19
C PRO A 285 -31.33 26.07 -21.95
N TRP A 286 -30.11 26.13 -21.42
CA TRP A 286 -28.90 25.60 -22.06
C TRP A 286 -28.77 24.07 -21.97
N VAL A 287 -29.51 23.38 -21.08
CA VAL A 287 -29.47 21.91 -21.00
C VAL A 287 -30.29 21.35 -22.17
N LYS A 288 -29.58 20.92 -23.23
CA LYS A 288 -30.18 20.38 -24.46
C LYS A 288 -30.92 19.06 -24.21
N TYR A 289 -31.85 18.71 -25.11
CA TYR A 289 -32.72 17.52 -25.00
C TYR A 289 -31.98 16.22 -24.63
N GLY A 290 -30.90 15.87 -25.36
CA GLY A 290 -30.12 14.66 -25.05
C GLY A 290 -29.46 14.69 -23.67
N THR A 291 -29.01 15.86 -23.19
CA THR A 291 -28.48 16.02 -21.83
C THR A 291 -29.58 15.89 -20.78
N ARG A 292 -30.78 16.44 -21.03
CA ARG A 292 -31.95 16.28 -20.15
C ARG A 292 -32.35 14.81 -20.01
N LEU A 293 -32.42 14.09 -21.14
CA LEU A 293 -32.76 12.67 -21.15
C LEU A 293 -31.74 11.87 -20.32
N LYS A 294 -30.44 12.05 -20.57
CA LYS A 294 -29.39 11.34 -19.84
C LYS A 294 -29.38 11.64 -18.33
N ILE A 295 -29.58 12.90 -17.92
CA ILE A 295 -29.69 13.26 -16.49
C ILE A 295 -30.96 12.64 -15.87
N LYS A 296 -32.07 12.58 -16.60
CA LYS A 296 -33.31 11.93 -16.13
C LYS A 296 -33.14 10.43 -15.94
N GLU A 297 -32.56 9.73 -16.92
CA GLU A 297 -32.25 8.29 -16.85
C GLU A 297 -31.32 7.98 -15.67
N ILE A 298 -30.27 8.79 -15.49
CA ILE A 298 -29.33 8.66 -14.36
C ILE A 298 -30.02 8.94 -13.02
N LYS A 299 -30.94 9.91 -12.94
CA LYS A 299 -31.77 10.14 -11.74
C LYS A 299 -32.62 8.93 -11.44
N GLU A 300 -33.35 8.41 -12.42
CA GLU A 300 -34.23 7.26 -12.28
C GLU A 300 -33.44 6.02 -11.84
N LEU A 301 -32.27 5.76 -12.44
CA LEU A 301 -31.37 4.68 -12.03
C LEU A 301 -30.89 4.85 -10.57
N LEU A 302 -30.31 5.99 -10.23
CA LEU A 302 -29.79 6.25 -8.88
C LEU A 302 -30.86 6.21 -7.80
N HIS A 303 -32.12 6.55 -8.10
CA HIS A 303 -33.22 6.44 -7.12
C HIS A 303 -33.53 5.00 -6.69
N HIS A 304 -33.24 4.02 -7.55
CA HIS A 304 -33.39 2.59 -7.21
C HIS A 304 -32.17 2.03 -6.48
N LEU A 305 -31.04 2.74 -6.51
CA LEU A 305 -29.78 2.31 -5.92
C LEU A 305 -29.54 2.89 -4.52
N PRO A 306 -28.67 2.26 -3.71
CA PRO A 306 -28.19 2.82 -2.46
C PRO A 306 -27.63 4.24 -2.63
N ARG A 307 -27.80 5.11 -1.62
CA ARG A 307 -27.23 6.49 -1.64
C ARG A 307 -25.70 6.52 -1.76
N SER A 308 -25.01 5.42 -1.48
CA SER A 308 -23.57 5.24 -1.70
C SER A 308 -23.18 5.05 -3.16
N SER A 309 -24.12 4.66 -4.03
CA SER A 309 -23.87 4.48 -5.46
C SER A 309 -23.77 5.84 -6.18
N SER A 310 -22.89 5.91 -7.17
CA SER A 310 -22.69 7.11 -8.00
C SER A 310 -22.47 6.75 -9.47
N VAL A 311 -22.93 7.62 -10.37
CA VAL A 311 -22.71 7.52 -11.82
C VAL A 311 -21.66 8.55 -12.23
N ALA A 312 -20.64 8.14 -12.97
CA ALA A 312 -19.63 9.05 -13.51
C ALA A 312 -19.62 9.03 -15.05
N ILE A 313 -19.46 10.19 -15.68
CA ILE A 313 -19.34 10.34 -17.14
C ILE A 313 -17.96 10.94 -17.41
N ILE A 314 -17.06 10.15 -17.99
CA ILE A 314 -15.62 10.45 -18.01
C ILE A 314 -14.94 10.03 -19.33
N SER A 315 -13.67 10.44 -19.48
CA SER A 315 -12.78 9.98 -20.55
C SER A 315 -12.11 8.65 -20.16
N VAL A 316 -11.42 8.00 -21.09
CA VAL A 316 -10.65 6.79 -20.77
C VAL A 316 -9.47 7.12 -19.85
N ASP A 317 -8.74 8.20 -20.13
CA ASP A 317 -7.57 8.64 -19.36
C ASP A 317 -7.90 9.03 -17.91
N ASP A 318 -9.14 9.49 -17.68
CA ASP A 318 -9.62 9.91 -16.36
C ASP A 318 -10.23 8.76 -15.54
N LEU A 319 -10.37 7.55 -16.11
CA LEU A 319 -11.01 6.39 -15.47
C LEU A 319 -10.42 6.06 -14.11
N GLN A 320 -9.10 6.12 -13.98
CA GLN A 320 -8.41 5.79 -12.74
C GLN A 320 -8.59 6.88 -11.67
N LYS A 321 -8.69 8.15 -12.05
CA LYS A 321 -8.90 9.23 -11.08
C LYS A 321 -10.32 9.17 -10.54
N GLU A 322 -11.32 9.14 -11.43
CA GLU A 322 -12.74 9.23 -11.07
C GLU A 322 -13.27 8.04 -10.22
N LEU A 323 -12.71 6.84 -10.43
CA LEU A 323 -13.13 5.66 -9.66
C LEU A 323 -12.82 5.80 -8.16
N PHE A 324 -11.79 6.57 -7.80
CA PHE A 324 -11.27 6.64 -6.44
C PHE A 324 -11.19 8.05 -5.85
N THR A 325 -11.39 9.11 -6.63
CA THR A 325 -11.41 10.50 -6.15
C THR A 325 -12.73 11.22 -6.48
N ASP A 326 -13.21 12.06 -5.56
CA ASP A 326 -14.36 12.96 -5.80
C ASP A 326 -13.92 14.30 -6.42
N SER A 327 -12.61 14.52 -6.52
CA SER A 327 -11.93 15.62 -7.22
C SER A 327 -11.82 15.36 -8.75
N GLY A 328 -12.56 14.36 -9.23
CA GLY A 328 -12.44 13.74 -10.55
C GLY A 328 -12.52 14.70 -11.75
N ALA A 329 -11.98 14.21 -12.87
CA ALA A 329 -11.76 15.02 -14.06
C ALA A 329 -12.96 15.00 -15.04
N GLY A 330 -14.02 14.22 -14.78
CA GLY A 330 -15.23 14.19 -15.59
C GLY A 330 -16.44 14.84 -14.93
N THR A 331 -17.59 14.16 -14.98
CA THR A 331 -18.82 14.56 -14.28
C THR A 331 -19.33 13.44 -13.40
N LEU A 332 -19.23 13.62 -12.09
CA LEU A 332 -19.82 12.75 -11.08
C LEU A 332 -21.27 13.15 -10.81
N ILE A 333 -22.18 12.19 -10.81
CA ILE A 333 -23.61 12.37 -10.55
C ILE A 333 -24.01 11.40 -9.45
N ARG A 334 -24.69 11.91 -8.42
CA ARG A 334 -25.14 11.14 -7.26
C ARG A 334 -26.43 11.73 -6.73
N ARG A 335 -27.15 10.98 -5.89
CA ARG A 335 -28.27 11.55 -5.12
C ARG A 335 -27.80 12.71 -4.23
N GLY A 336 -26.70 12.47 -3.52
CA GLY A 336 -26.23 13.39 -2.48
C GLY A 336 -27.23 13.42 -1.31
N TYR A 337 -27.31 14.56 -0.64
CA TYR A 337 -28.36 14.89 0.32
C TYR A 337 -28.73 16.36 0.11
N ARG A 338 -30.01 16.68 0.36
CA ARG A 338 -30.48 18.07 0.39
C ARG A 338 -29.89 18.78 1.60
N LEU A 339 -29.44 20.02 1.42
CA LEU A 339 -28.97 20.86 2.53
C LEU A 339 -30.16 21.53 3.22
N ILE A 340 -30.26 21.35 4.53
CA ILE A 340 -31.32 21.94 5.36
C ILE A 340 -30.69 23.03 6.23
N LYS A 341 -31.10 24.28 5.96
CA LYS A 341 -30.80 25.44 6.80
C LYS A 341 -31.84 25.51 7.92
N ARG A 342 -31.41 25.84 9.13
CA ARG A 342 -32.26 25.97 10.32
C ARG A 342 -31.82 27.18 11.15
N ASP A 343 -32.79 27.98 11.59
CA ASP A 343 -32.55 29.21 12.34
C ASP A 343 -32.97 29.08 13.83
N ASN A 344 -33.50 27.91 14.23
CA ASN A 344 -33.84 27.57 15.62
C ASN A 344 -33.78 26.06 15.88
N LEU A 345 -33.94 25.65 17.15
CA LEU A 345 -33.86 24.25 17.56
C LEU A 345 -35.08 23.40 17.17
N ASP A 346 -36.27 23.99 17.09
CA ASP A 346 -37.52 23.28 16.76
C ASP A 346 -37.56 22.77 15.30
N GLN A 347 -36.79 23.40 14.40
CA GLN A 347 -36.63 22.97 13.02
C GLN A 347 -35.79 21.69 12.84
N PHE A 348 -35.25 21.10 13.91
CA PHE A 348 -34.57 19.80 13.86
C PHE A 348 -35.56 18.64 14.03
N SER A 349 -35.77 17.89 12.94
CA SER A 349 -36.70 16.74 12.88
C SER A 349 -36.43 15.62 13.90
N SER A 350 -35.23 15.58 14.49
CA SER A 350 -34.89 14.66 15.58
C SER A 350 -33.87 15.31 16.52
N SER A 351 -34.28 15.52 17.77
CA SER A 351 -33.41 16.00 18.85
C SER A 351 -32.32 15.00 19.23
N GLU A 352 -32.58 13.69 19.06
CA GLU A 352 -31.60 12.63 19.24
C GLU A 352 -30.54 12.64 18.15
N ALA A 353 -30.92 12.85 16.88
CA ALA A 353 -29.96 12.99 15.78
C ALA A 353 -29.04 14.22 15.98
N LEU A 354 -29.61 15.35 16.41
CA LEU A 354 -28.83 16.55 16.77
C LEU A 354 -27.87 16.26 17.93
N ARG A 355 -28.33 15.60 18.99
CA ARG A 355 -27.48 15.18 20.13
C ARG A 355 -26.34 14.27 19.68
N ASN A 356 -26.62 13.29 18.82
CA ASN A 356 -25.62 12.35 18.29
C ASN A 356 -24.62 13.04 17.34
N ALA A 357 -25.04 14.08 16.62
CA ALA A 357 -24.13 14.93 15.85
C ALA A 357 -23.22 15.78 16.75
N LEU A 358 -23.76 16.37 17.82
CA LEU A 358 -22.98 17.17 18.78
C LEU A 358 -21.99 16.33 19.61
N LEU A 359 -22.29 15.06 19.89
CA LEU A 359 -21.37 14.12 20.57
C LEU A 359 -20.10 13.80 19.76
N ARG A 360 -19.99 14.27 18.51
CA ARG A 360 -18.76 14.18 17.70
C ARG A 360 -17.73 15.25 18.09
N ASP A 361 -18.17 16.35 18.69
CA ASP A 361 -17.28 17.39 19.21
C ASP A 361 -16.43 16.86 20.36
N VAL A 362 -15.12 17.15 20.35
CA VAL A 362 -14.17 16.55 21.31
C VAL A 362 -14.38 17.08 22.73
N ASP A 363 -14.76 18.35 22.91
CA ASP A 363 -14.98 18.94 24.24
C ASP A 363 -16.33 18.52 24.83
N ILE A 364 -17.34 18.26 23.99
CA ILE A 364 -18.59 17.61 24.40
C ILE A 364 -18.35 16.13 24.74
N LYS A 365 -17.63 15.38 23.90
CA LYS A 365 -17.30 13.96 24.12
C LYS A 365 -16.46 13.73 25.38
N GLN A 366 -15.58 14.67 25.72
CA GLN A 366 -14.79 14.68 26.96
C GLN A 366 -15.57 15.23 28.17
N ASN A 367 -16.89 15.50 28.05
CA ASN A 367 -17.75 16.06 29.10
C ASN A 367 -17.29 17.41 29.69
N LYS A 368 -16.48 18.20 28.98
CA LYS A 368 -16.15 19.57 29.41
C LYS A 368 -17.33 20.52 29.26
N ILE A 369 -18.17 20.27 28.25
CA ILE A 369 -19.44 20.96 28.02
C ILE A 369 -20.50 19.88 27.80
N SER A 370 -21.56 19.85 28.60
CA SER A 370 -22.66 18.90 28.36
C SER A 370 -23.54 19.39 27.21
N VAL A 371 -24.07 18.46 26.40
CA VAL A 371 -24.98 18.80 25.28
C VAL A 371 -26.15 19.67 25.75
N ALA A 372 -26.72 19.40 26.93
CA ALA A 372 -27.82 20.18 27.49
C ALA A 372 -27.40 21.58 27.98
N SER A 373 -26.11 21.81 28.29
CA SER A 373 -25.60 23.17 28.54
C SER A 373 -25.38 23.91 27.23
N TYR A 374 -24.81 23.23 26.23
CA TYR A 374 -24.56 23.82 24.91
C TYR A 374 -25.86 24.22 24.19
N LEU A 375 -26.88 23.35 24.19
CA LEU A 375 -28.16 23.65 23.53
C LEU A 375 -28.88 24.84 24.17
N ARG A 376 -28.79 25.02 25.50
CA ARG A 376 -29.37 26.19 26.19
C ARG A 376 -28.64 27.50 25.87
N ASP A 377 -27.32 27.45 25.74
CA ASP A 377 -26.50 28.58 25.30
C ASP A 377 -26.78 28.91 23.82
N LEU A 378 -26.99 27.90 22.99
CA LEU A 378 -27.33 28.07 21.58
C LEU A 378 -28.72 28.69 21.38
N ASP A 379 -29.73 28.22 22.13
CA ASP A 379 -31.11 28.74 22.11
C ASP A 379 -31.21 30.20 22.59
N ALA A 380 -30.32 30.61 23.50
CA ALA A 380 -30.18 31.99 23.95
C ALA A 380 -29.43 32.90 22.95
N SER A 381 -29.01 32.39 21.79
CA SER A 381 -28.20 33.10 20.80
C SER A 381 -28.83 33.06 19.40
N SER A 382 -28.62 34.11 18.60
CA SER A 382 -29.00 34.08 17.19
C SER A 382 -28.01 33.21 16.41
N PHE A 383 -28.47 32.11 15.82
CA PHE A 383 -27.64 31.19 15.06
C PHE A 383 -28.29 30.74 13.75
N LYS A 384 -27.47 30.21 12.84
CA LYS A 384 -27.90 29.40 11.71
C LYS A 384 -27.15 28.08 11.69
N ALA A 385 -27.90 27.00 11.66
CA ALA A 385 -27.37 25.66 11.47
C ALA A 385 -27.55 25.18 10.03
N TYR A 386 -26.51 24.55 9.52
CA TYR A 386 -26.47 23.93 8.20
C TYR A 386 -26.18 22.45 8.40
N GLY A 387 -26.99 21.58 7.80
CA GLY A 387 -26.70 20.16 7.77
C GLY A 387 -27.46 19.46 6.67
N ASP A 388 -26.92 18.34 6.23
CA ASP A 388 -27.63 17.39 5.39
C ASP A 388 -28.74 16.67 6.17
N GLU A 389 -29.67 16.04 5.45
CA GLU A 389 -30.82 15.33 6.02
C GLU A 389 -30.48 14.33 7.16
N PRO A 390 -29.49 13.43 7.04
CA PRO A 390 -29.09 12.52 8.13
C PRO A 390 -28.09 13.14 9.12
N LEU A 391 -27.73 14.42 8.96
CA LEU A 391 -26.67 15.09 9.71
C LEU A 391 -25.32 14.34 9.63
N GLU A 392 -24.88 13.85 8.46
CA GLU A 392 -23.47 13.41 8.30
C GLU A 392 -22.49 14.59 8.49
N VAL A 393 -22.94 15.83 8.25
CA VAL A 393 -22.24 17.07 8.55
C VAL A 393 -23.21 18.05 9.24
N LEU A 394 -22.81 18.54 10.41
CA LEU A 394 -23.51 19.60 11.13
C LEU A 394 -22.58 20.80 11.29
N ALA A 395 -22.97 21.95 10.78
CA ALA A 395 -22.30 23.23 10.99
C ALA A 395 -23.25 24.20 11.71
N ILE A 396 -22.74 24.97 12.66
CA ILE A 396 -23.50 25.96 13.44
C ILE A 396 -22.73 27.27 13.45
N VAL A 397 -23.30 28.29 12.80
CA VAL A 397 -22.79 29.66 12.78
C VAL A 397 -23.59 30.51 13.77
N LYS A 398 -22.92 31.06 14.77
CA LYS A 398 -23.48 32.08 15.67
C LYS A 398 -23.32 33.45 15.02
N ASN A 399 -24.41 34.20 14.93
CA ASN A 399 -24.44 35.54 14.36
C ASN A 399 -23.77 36.54 15.30
N ALA A 400 -23.44 37.72 14.76
CA ALA A 400 -23.03 38.86 15.58
C ALA A 400 -24.12 39.21 16.62
N PRO A 401 -23.77 39.49 17.88
CA PRO A 401 -24.74 39.97 18.87
C PRO A 401 -25.35 41.30 18.41
N GLU A 402 -26.64 41.55 18.69
CA GLU A 402 -27.32 42.81 18.32
C GLU A 402 -26.64 44.05 18.93
N SER A 403 -25.90 43.89 20.03
CA SER A 403 -25.10 44.94 20.67
C SER A 403 -23.82 45.32 19.91
N SER A 404 -23.41 44.56 18.87
CA SER A 404 -22.15 44.76 18.15
C SER A 404 -22.26 44.23 16.70
N PRO A 405 -23.01 44.92 15.81
CA PRO A 405 -23.30 44.42 14.46
C PRO A 405 -22.07 44.28 13.55
N ASP A 406 -20.97 45.00 13.83
CA ASP A 406 -19.70 44.89 13.10
C ASP A 406 -18.84 43.68 13.53
N ALA A 407 -19.29 42.89 14.50
CA ALA A 407 -18.56 41.70 14.95
C ALA A 407 -18.62 40.57 13.90
N VAL A 408 -17.47 39.94 13.63
CA VAL A 408 -17.40 38.86 12.63
C VAL A 408 -18.14 37.61 13.13
N PRO A 409 -19.12 37.06 12.38
CA PRO A 409 -19.84 35.85 12.75
C PRO A 409 -18.92 34.65 12.99
N VAL A 410 -19.31 33.78 13.93
CA VAL A 410 -18.48 32.66 14.40
C VAL A 410 -19.07 31.34 13.97
N LEU A 411 -18.34 30.55 13.19
CA LEU A 411 -18.65 29.12 13.02
C LEU A 411 -18.19 28.39 14.30
N ASP A 412 -19.15 28.18 15.19
CA ASP A 412 -18.93 27.65 16.55
C ASP A 412 -18.78 26.12 16.56
N LYS A 413 -19.48 25.42 15.66
CA LYS A 413 -19.32 23.97 15.44
C LYS A 413 -19.25 23.65 13.96
N PHE A 414 -18.33 22.77 13.58
CA PHE A 414 -18.26 22.14 12.27
C PHE A 414 -17.94 20.66 12.50
N LEU A 415 -18.95 19.79 12.40
CA LEU A 415 -18.93 18.39 12.86
C LEU A 415 -19.24 17.37 11.75
N PRO A 416 -18.44 17.34 10.67
CA PRO A 416 -18.48 16.29 9.67
C PRO A 416 -18.07 14.92 10.24
N THR A 417 -18.78 13.88 9.83
CA THR A 417 -18.35 12.47 9.97
C THR A 417 -17.25 12.15 8.96
N LYS A 418 -16.57 11.01 9.13
CA LYS A 418 -15.64 10.50 8.11
C LYS A 418 -16.31 10.30 6.75
N ASN A 419 -17.58 9.86 6.70
CA ASN A 419 -18.33 9.81 5.44
C ASN A 419 -18.65 11.21 4.89
N GLY A 420 -19.07 12.16 5.73
CA GLY A 420 -19.33 13.54 5.32
C GLY A 420 -18.11 14.25 4.73
N TRP A 421 -16.92 13.98 5.27
CA TRP A 421 -15.64 14.35 4.66
C TRP A 421 -15.41 13.60 3.35
N LEU A 422 -15.35 12.26 3.39
CA LEU A 422 -15.00 11.43 2.22
C LEU A 422 -15.92 11.69 1.03
N ASN A 423 -17.19 12.02 1.25
CA ASN A 423 -18.21 12.27 0.24
C ASN A 423 -18.38 13.77 -0.13
N ASN A 424 -17.43 14.68 0.12
CA ASN A 424 -17.58 16.11 -0.24
C ASN A 424 -18.79 16.84 0.40
N VAL A 425 -19.47 16.27 1.40
CA VAL A 425 -20.63 16.92 2.06
C VAL A 425 -20.16 18.13 2.86
N ALA A 426 -18.96 18.07 3.44
CA ALA A 426 -18.30 19.19 4.12
C ALA A 426 -18.13 20.41 3.18
N ASP A 427 -17.65 20.21 1.96
CA ASP A 427 -17.50 21.27 0.95
C ASP A 427 -18.86 21.82 0.49
N ASN A 428 -19.89 20.98 0.34
CA ASN A 428 -21.25 21.42 0.03
C ASN A 428 -21.83 22.32 1.13
N VAL A 429 -21.72 21.92 2.40
CA VAL A 429 -22.12 22.72 3.57
C VAL A 429 -21.33 24.03 3.62
N TRP A 430 -20.02 23.99 3.39
CA TRP A 430 -19.16 25.18 3.37
C TRP A 430 -19.56 26.18 2.29
N ASN A 431 -19.86 25.71 1.08
CA ASN A 431 -20.31 26.58 -0.02
C ASN A 431 -21.67 27.24 0.30
N ALA A 432 -22.56 26.55 1.02
CA ALA A 432 -23.82 27.14 1.49
C ALA A 432 -23.59 28.20 2.58
N ILE A 433 -22.64 27.98 3.50
CA ILE A 433 -22.23 28.97 4.51
C ILE A 433 -21.62 30.20 3.82
N ARG A 434 -20.65 30.03 2.91
CA ARG A 434 -19.95 31.12 2.21
C ARG A 434 -20.90 31.98 1.33
N LYS A 435 -22.03 31.42 0.90
CA LYS A 435 -23.08 32.16 0.18
C LYS A 435 -23.90 33.07 1.11
N ASP A 436 -24.11 32.65 2.35
CA ASP A 436 -24.92 33.38 3.34
C ASP A 436 -24.08 34.34 4.19
N TYR A 437 -22.80 34.01 4.40
CA TYR A 437 -21.85 34.76 5.23
C TYR A 437 -20.64 35.19 4.37
N PRO A 438 -20.52 36.47 3.97
CA PRO A 438 -19.38 36.96 3.21
C PRO A 438 -18.11 37.13 4.07
N THR A 439 -18.27 37.25 5.38
CA THR A 439 -17.18 37.26 6.38
C THR A 439 -17.48 36.23 7.47
N LEU A 440 -16.44 35.53 7.94
CA LEU A 440 -16.57 34.48 8.95
C LEU A 440 -15.24 34.27 9.69
N GLN A 441 -15.32 33.96 10.98
CA GLN A 441 -14.19 33.46 11.78
C GLN A 441 -14.52 32.07 12.35
N TRP A 442 -13.49 31.24 12.57
CA TRP A 442 -13.62 29.96 13.26
C TRP A 442 -12.31 29.55 13.93
N VAL A 443 -12.41 28.65 14.90
CA VAL A 443 -11.25 28.13 15.64
C VAL A 443 -11.21 26.61 15.51
N VAL A 444 -10.07 26.11 15.05
CA VAL A 444 -9.77 24.67 14.93
C VAL A 444 -8.64 24.35 15.92
N ARG A 445 -8.48 23.07 16.28
CA ARG A 445 -7.29 22.65 17.02
C ARG A 445 -6.13 22.42 16.06
N GLU A 446 -4.91 22.64 16.54
CA GLU A 446 -3.69 22.40 15.75
C GLU A 446 -3.48 20.90 15.44
N GLU A 447 -4.07 20.02 16.26
CA GLU A 447 -4.12 18.56 16.14
C GLU A 447 -5.21 18.01 15.19
N ASP A 448 -6.01 18.86 14.52
CA ASP A 448 -7.12 18.39 13.67
C ASP A 448 -6.63 17.71 12.38
N GLU A 449 -7.13 16.49 12.12
CA GLU A 449 -6.79 15.68 10.94
C GLU A 449 -7.02 16.41 9.59
N ASN A 450 -7.86 17.45 9.57
CA ASN A 450 -8.30 18.20 8.40
C ASN A 450 -7.88 19.68 8.44
N ALA A 451 -6.94 20.07 9.30
CA ALA A 451 -6.46 21.46 9.43
C ALA A 451 -6.02 22.08 8.09
N GLY A 452 -5.46 21.29 7.16
CA GLY A 452 -5.11 21.73 5.80
C GLY A 452 -6.32 22.17 4.97
N TRP A 453 -7.48 21.50 5.09
CA TRP A 453 -8.71 21.94 4.41
C TRP A 453 -9.17 23.30 4.95
N HIS A 454 -9.10 23.51 6.27
CA HIS A 454 -9.45 24.80 6.86
C HIS A 454 -8.51 25.92 6.40
N PHE A 455 -7.22 25.63 6.25
CA PHE A 455 -6.24 26.55 5.67
C PHE A 455 -6.60 26.92 4.21
N ASP A 456 -6.91 25.93 3.36
CA ASP A 456 -7.31 26.15 1.96
C ASP A 456 -8.61 26.96 1.78
N LYS A 457 -9.47 27.02 2.81
CA LYS A 457 -10.72 27.81 2.79
C LYS A 457 -10.59 29.21 3.42
N ALA A 458 -9.47 29.53 4.05
CA ALA A 458 -9.27 30.79 4.77
C ALA A 458 -8.46 31.80 3.93
N ASP A 459 -8.70 33.09 4.17
CA ASP A 459 -7.85 34.16 3.64
C ASP A 459 -6.69 34.48 4.62
N GLY A 460 -6.80 34.07 5.89
CA GLY A 460 -5.76 34.23 6.90
C GLY A 460 -5.92 33.29 8.11
N SER A 461 -4.82 33.10 8.85
CA SER A 461 -4.77 32.21 10.02
C SER A 461 -3.81 32.71 11.10
N PHE A 462 -4.07 32.38 12.37
CA PHE A 462 -3.20 32.69 13.51
C PHE A 462 -3.24 31.57 14.58
N ALA A 463 -2.07 31.01 14.91
CA ALA A 463 -1.94 29.88 15.85
C ALA A 463 -1.46 30.32 17.24
N LYS A 464 -2.07 29.79 18.31
CA LYS A 464 -1.65 30.00 19.71
C LYS A 464 -2.13 28.86 20.62
N ASN A 465 -1.22 28.33 21.45
CA ASN A 465 -1.52 27.30 22.48
C ASN A 465 -2.33 26.09 21.96
N GLY A 466 -1.97 25.50 20.81
CA GLY A 466 -2.66 24.33 20.26
C GLY A 466 -4.01 24.60 19.59
N LYS A 467 -4.36 25.88 19.39
CA LYS A 467 -5.55 26.32 18.64
C LYS A 467 -5.15 27.26 17.51
N VAL A 468 -5.84 27.14 16.38
CA VAL A 468 -5.65 27.98 15.19
C VAL A 468 -6.95 28.73 14.91
N LEU A 469 -6.87 30.06 14.95
CA LEU A 469 -7.90 30.95 14.44
C LEU A 469 -7.77 31.04 12.92
N PHE A 470 -8.90 30.96 12.22
CA PHE A 470 -9.00 31.18 10.78
C PHE A 470 -10.10 32.20 10.48
N TRP A 471 -9.96 32.93 9.36
CA TRP A 471 -10.98 33.86 8.87
C TRP A 471 -10.99 33.97 7.35
N TYR A 472 -12.09 34.46 6.78
CA TYR A 472 -12.17 34.94 5.41
C TYR A 472 -13.02 36.21 5.29
N GLY A 473 -12.85 36.96 4.20
CA GLY A 473 -13.63 38.14 3.81
C GLY A 473 -13.27 39.44 4.54
N ILE A 474 -12.39 39.40 5.54
CA ILE A 474 -11.96 40.59 6.29
C ILE A 474 -10.79 41.25 5.56
N GLN A 475 -10.97 42.48 5.08
CA GLN A 475 -9.90 43.25 4.40
C GLN A 475 -9.28 44.36 5.28
N ASP A 476 -9.95 44.77 6.36
CA ASP A 476 -9.40 45.77 7.28
C ASP A 476 -8.38 45.15 8.25
N THR A 477 -7.20 45.77 8.31
CA THR A 477 -6.09 45.32 9.17
C THR A 477 -6.33 45.62 10.64
N ALA A 478 -7.11 46.66 10.99
CA ALA A 478 -7.47 46.95 12.37
C ALA A 478 -8.45 45.89 12.92
N ALA A 479 -9.49 45.53 12.15
CA ALA A 479 -10.40 44.44 12.46
C ALA A 479 -9.67 43.10 12.67
N ILE A 480 -8.71 42.74 11.80
CA ILE A 480 -7.89 41.52 11.96
C ILE A 480 -7.05 41.58 13.25
N SER A 481 -6.45 42.73 13.57
CA SER A 481 -5.66 42.90 14.80
C SER A 481 -6.52 42.72 16.07
N ASN A 482 -7.74 43.27 16.06
CA ASN A 482 -8.71 43.08 17.14
C ASN A 482 -9.13 41.60 17.29
N LEU A 483 -9.40 40.92 16.17
CA LEU A 483 -9.76 39.50 16.12
C LEU A 483 -8.67 38.60 16.76
N ILE A 484 -7.41 38.82 16.37
CA ILE A 484 -6.23 38.11 16.89
C ILE A 484 -6.03 38.42 18.38
N SER A 485 -6.29 39.65 18.81
CA SER A 485 -6.17 40.09 20.20
C SER A 485 -7.23 39.44 21.10
N GLU A 486 -8.50 39.44 20.69
CA GLU A 486 -9.57 38.74 21.40
C GLU A 486 -9.32 37.24 21.53
N PHE A 487 -8.95 36.58 20.43
CA PHE A 487 -8.58 35.16 20.43
C PHE A 487 -7.40 34.91 21.39
N SER A 488 -6.38 35.78 21.32
CA SER A 488 -5.22 35.72 22.20
C SER A 488 -5.55 35.82 23.69
N LEU A 489 -6.55 36.62 24.06
CA LEU A 489 -7.04 36.75 25.43
C LEU A 489 -7.87 35.53 25.86
N LYS A 490 -8.85 35.12 25.04
CA LYS A 490 -9.73 33.95 25.26
C LYS A 490 -8.90 32.66 25.49
N VAL A 491 -7.87 32.44 24.68
CA VAL A 491 -7.00 31.25 24.77
C VAL A 491 -6.00 31.32 25.93
N SER A 492 -5.60 32.51 26.37
CA SER A 492 -4.73 32.67 27.56
C SER A 492 -5.50 32.49 28.88
N ALA A 493 -6.75 32.96 28.96
CA ALA A 493 -7.60 32.83 30.14
C ALA A 493 -7.98 31.37 30.48
N ALA A 494 -7.98 30.47 29.49
CA ALA A 494 -8.33 29.06 29.69
C ALA A 494 -7.29 28.25 30.49
N LYS A 495 -6.09 28.78 30.72
CA LYS A 495 -4.97 28.03 31.35
C LYS A 495 -4.91 28.15 32.87
N THR A 496 -5.66 29.06 33.49
CA THR A 496 -5.71 29.29 34.95
C THR A 496 -6.75 28.43 35.68
N ALA A 497 -7.49 27.57 34.97
CA ALA A 497 -8.52 26.71 35.53
C ALA A 497 -8.23 25.21 35.30
N ALA A 498 -7.27 24.67 36.04
CA ALA A 498 -7.04 23.23 36.17
C ALA A 498 -6.92 22.86 37.67
N PRO A 499 -7.71 21.89 38.18
CA PRO A 499 -7.76 21.60 39.61
C PRO A 499 -6.64 20.66 40.09
N VAL A 500 -6.36 20.77 41.39
CA VAL A 500 -5.33 20.02 42.14
C VAL A 500 -5.62 18.52 42.22
N GLU A 501 -4.59 17.69 42.10
CA GLU A 501 -4.66 16.24 42.30
C GLU A 501 -5.17 15.87 43.70
N SER A 502 -6.26 15.11 43.76
CA SER A 502 -6.76 14.54 45.01
C SER A 502 -6.14 13.16 45.29
N LYS A 503 -5.43 13.06 46.42
CA LYS A 503 -4.93 11.78 46.93
C LYS A 503 -6.09 10.85 47.26
N SER A 504 -6.07 9.62 46.73
CA SER A 504 -6.95 8.53 47.18
C SER A 504 -6.16 7.49 47.97
N THR A 505 -6.67 7.15 49.15
CA THR A 505 -6.08 6.18 50.08
C THR A 505 -6.59 4.77 49.77
N PRO A 506 -5.76 3.72 49.77
CA PRO A 506 -6.22 2.34 49.57
C PRO A 506 -6.72 1.71 50.87
N ALA A 507 -7.78 0.88 50.80
CA ALA A 507 -8.36 0.20 51.96
C ALA A 507 -8.88 -1.21 51.62
N PHE A 508 -8.21 -2.25 52.16
CA PHE A 508 -8.61 -3.68 52.23
C PHE A 508 -8.80 -4.44 50.88
N SER A 509 -8.65 -5.77 50.71
CA SER A 509 -8.10 -6.90 51.52
C SER A 509 -8.13 -8.21 50.67
N SER A 510 -7.36 -9.29 50.87
CA SER A 510 -6.08 -9.55 51.58
C SER A 510 -5.65 -11.03 51.42
N GLY A 511 -4.35 -11.33 51.26
CA GLY A 511 -3.79 -12.71 51.34
C GLY A 511 -3.02 -13.15 50.08
N GLN A 512 -1.88 -13.86 50.15
CA GLN A 512 -1.11 -14.35 51.32
C GLN A 512 0.40 -14.15 51.07
N THR A 513 1.15 -13.85 52.12
CA THR A 513 2.62 -13.89 52.13
C THR A 513 3.13 -15.18 52.76
N ARG A 514 4.16 -15.80 52.16
CA ARG A 514 5.15 -16.59 52.90
C ARG A 514 6.55 -16.26 52.38
N SER A 515 7.33 -15.62 53.23
CA SER A 515 8.78 -15.51 53.10
C SER A 515 9.42 -16.86 53.46
N TYR A 516 10.55 -17.21 52.84
CA TYR A 516 11.74 -17.68 53.57
C TYR A 516 13.01 -17.53 52.72
N SER A 517 14.11 -17.25 53.38
CA SER A 517 15.46 -17.14 52.84
C SER A 517 16.21 -18.47 52.97
N THR A 518 17.23 -18.72 52.14
CA THR A 518 18.64 -18.89 52.58
C THR A 518 19.56 -19.50 51.51
N LEU A 519 20.74 -18.87 51.40
CA LEU A 519 22.10 -19.43 51.21
C LEU A 519 22.31 -20.81 50.54
N ALA A 520 23.00 -20.72 49.40
CA ALA A 520 24.01 -21.63 48.86
C ALA A 520 24.44 -22.91 49.63
N ARG A 521 24.55 -24.01 48.88
CA ARG A 521 25.69 -24.94 48.98
C ARG A 521 25.93 -25.72 47.68
N ARG A 522 27.17 -25.69 47.16
CA ARG A 522 27.69 -26.68 46.20
C ARG A 522 27.98 -28.00 46.92
N PRO A 523 27.97 -29.11 46.19
CA PRO A 523 29.10 -30.05 46.30
C PRO A 523 29.73 -30.38 44.94
N ALA A 524 31.05 -30.55 44.94
CA ALA A 524 31.80 -31.35 43.97
C ALA A 524 31.82 -32.83 44.49
N TYR A 525 32.27 -33.88 43.80
CA TYR A 525 33.39 -34.01 42.88
C TYR A 525 33.35 -35.34 42.06
N GLN A 526 34.09 -35.37 40.95
CA GLN A 526 34.84 -36.51 40.35
C GLN A 526 34.17 -37.84 39.89
N PHE A 527 34.26 -38.00 38.56
CA PHE A 527 34.56 -39.22 37.77
C PHE A 527 35.30 -40.39 38.48
N ALA A 528 35.01 -41.63 38.04
CA ALA A 528 35.99 -42.48 37.34
C ALA A 528 35.40 -43.76 36.69
N ASN A 529 35.94 -44.08 35.50
CA ASN A 529 35.60 -45.17 34.57
C ASN A 529 35.71 -46.62 35.13
N LYS A 530 35.03 -47.55 34.43
CA LYS A 530 35.58 -48.89 34.13
C LYS A 530 35.37 -49.23 32.65
N ALA A 531 36.34 -49.93 32.06
CA ALA A 531 36.50 -50.07 30.61
C ALA A 531 36.84 -51.51 30.19
N PHE A 532 36.54 -51.84 28.92
CA PHE A 532 37.15 -52.85 28.04
C PHE A 532 36.83 -52.38 26.60
N GLY A 533 37.70 -52.29 25.58
CA GLY A 533 39.01 -52.91 25.30
C GLY A 533 38.80 -54.19 24.47
N ASN A 534 39.30 -54.42 23.24
CA ASN A 534 40.23 -53.75 22.30
C ASN A 534 39.74 -54.03 20.83
N VAL A 535 40.25 -53.53 19.69
CA VAL A 535 41.63 -53.57 19.12
C VAL A 535 41.82 -52.56 17.95
N ARG A 536 42.90 -51.74 18.05
CA ARG A 536 43.88 -51.21 17.03
C ARG A 536 43.58 -51.31 15.52
N ARG A 537 44.03 -50.44 14.58
CA ARG A 537 44.79 -49.15 14.44
C ARG A 537 44.56 -48.72 12.94
N ALA A 538 44.70 -47.51 12.41
CA ALA A 538 45.72 -46.45 12.57
C ALA A 538 45.19 -45.05 12.13
N TYR A 539 46.05 -44.03 12.14
CA TYR A 539 45.70 -42.60 12.11
C TYR A 539 45.44 -41.98 10.73
N SER A 540 44.48 -41.06 10.67
CA SER A 540 44.64 -39.74 10.03
C SER A 540 43.78 -38.70 10.77
N THR A 541 44.27 -37.46 10.89
CA THR A 541 43.72 -36.44 11.80
C THR A 541 43.12 -35.24 11.06
N SER A 542 41.78 -35.16 11.02
CA SER A 542 41.02 -33.90 11.00
C SER A 542 39.52 -34.16 11.15
N ASN A 543 39.03 -34.26 12.39
CA ASN A 543 37.60 -34.43 12.67
C ASN A 543 37.06 -33.28 13.53
N THR A 544 37.08 -32.07 12.99
CA THR A 544 36.33 -30.91 13.53
C THR A 544 34.90 -30.91 13.00
N LEU A 545 34.16 -31.97 13.36
CA LEU A 545 32.72 -32.09 13.16
C LEU A 545 32.03 -31.59 14.44
N GLY A 546 31.41 -30.41 14.39
CA GLY A 546 30.63 -29.84 15.52
C GLY A 546 31.05 -28.45 16.03
N CYS A 547 31.52 -27.54 15.18
CA CYS A 547 31.78 -26.14 15.54
C CYS A 547 31.27 -25.20 14.43
N ASN A 548 31.03 -23.92 14.77
CA ASN A 548 30.56 -22.86 13.87
C ASN A 548 31.22 -22.96 12.47
N PRO A 549 30.44 -23.14 11.38
CA PRO A 549 30.97 -23.40 10.04
C PRO A 549 31.68 -22.20 9.40
N ASN A 550 31.58 -21.02 10.00
CA ASN A 550 32.09 -19.76 9.46
C ASN A 550 32.61 -18.91 10.64
N PRO A 551 33.77 -19.22 11.25
CA PRO A 551 34.25 -18.53 12.45
C PRO A 551 34.72 -17.07 12.15
N PRO A 552 34.65 -16.14 13.13
CA PRO A 552 35.08 -14.75 12.96
C PRO A 552 36.57 -14.55 12.62
N LEU A 553 36.86 -13.52 11.83
CA LEU A 553 38.23 -13.10 11.50
C LEU A 553 38.77 -12.12 12.55
N LYS A 554 39.50 -12.67 13.53
CA LYS A 554 40.04 -11.92 14.68
C LYS A 554 41.31 -11.12 14.40
N GLU A 555 42.06 -11.49 13.37
CA GLU A 555 43.30 -10.81 12.99
C GLU A 555 43.11 -10.12 11.63
N GLY A 556 43.54 -8.87 11.54
CA GLY A 556 43.53 -8.09 10.30
C GLY A 556 44.86 -8.18 9.56
N THR A 557 44.81 -8.09 8.24
CA THR A 557 45.98 -8.03 7.35
C THR A 557 46.38 -6.60 6.98
N ASN A 558 45.54 -5.60 7.30
CA ASN A 558 45.72 -4.20 6.94
C ASN A 558 45.70 -3.32 8.19
N THR A 559 46.52 -2.27 8.19
CA THR A 559 46.57 -1.24 9.25
C THR A 559 46.70 0.18 8.67
N GLN A 560 46.50 0.36 7.36
CA GLN A 560 46.50 1.67 6.70
C GLN A 560 45.15 2.36 6.92
N ILE A 561 45.18 3.68 7.16
CA ILE A 561 43.97 4.50 7.32
C ILE A 561 43.24 4.55 5.97
N ALA A 562 41.99 4.09 5.94
CA ALA A 562 41.12 4.20 4.77
C ALA A 562 40.14 5.37 4.92
N LYS A 563 39.98 6.15 3.85
CA LYS A 563 39.11 7.33 3.79
C LYS A 563 37.69 6.93 3.42
N VAL A 564 36.74 7.33 4.24
CA VAL A 564 35.31 7.04 4.07
C VAL A 564 34.58 8.28 3.57
N ALA A 565 33.69 8.14 2.59
CA ALA A 565 32.68 9.13 2.24
C ALA A 565 31.29 8.60 2.62
N LEU A 566 30.55 9.36 3.42
CA LEU A 566 29.20 8.99 3.87
C LEU A 566 28.15 9.86 3.16
N ILE A 567 27.43 9.26 2.22
CA ILE A 567 26.38 9.91 1.45
C ILE A 567 25.03 9.68 2.14
N GLY A 568 24.34 10.74 2.56
CA GLY A 568 23.10 10.63 3.35
C GLY A 568 23.30 10.73 4.87
N ALA A 569 24.39 11.34 5.32
CA ALA A 569 24.88 11.35 6.71
C ALA A 569 23.91 11.91 7.79
N ARG A 570 22.79 12.54 7.41
CA ARG A 570 21.80 13.14 8.35
C ARG A 570 21.01 12.12 9.16
N GLY A 571 20.72 10.94 8.61
CA GLY A 571 19.81 9.97 9.22
C GLY A 571 20.34 9.40 10.54
N TYR A 572 19.47 8.79 11.36
CA TYR A 572 19.87 8.18 12.65
C TYR A 572 21.01 7.16 12.48
N THR A 573 20.92 6.30 11.47
CA THR A 573 21.98 5.36 11.07
C THR A 573 23.28 6.06 10.66
N GLY A 574 23.17 7.18 9.95
CA GLY A 574 24.33 7.98 9.53
C GLY A 574 25.10 8.51 10.74
N LYS A 575 24.40 9.06 11.73
CA LYS A 575 24.99 9.51 13.00
C LYS A 575 25.67 8.36 13.77
N ALA A 576 24.96 7.24 13.96
CA ALA A 576 25.53 6.08 14.63
C ALA A 576 26.79 5.52 13.93
N LEU A 577 26.85 5.62 12.61
CA LEU A 577 28.04 5.23 11.83
C LEU A 577 29.17 6.26 11.94
N ILE A 578 28.87 7.56 12.03
CA ILE A 578 29.87 8.61 12.30
C ILE A 578 30.55 8.37 13.66
N ASP A 579 29.78 8.04 14.70
CA ASP A 579 30.30 7.76 16.04
C ASP A 579 31.23 6.52 16.04
N LEU A 580 30.83 5.45 15.35
CA LEU A 580 31.63 4.23 15.17
C LEU A 580 32.92 4.49 14.36
N ILE A 581 32.85 5.24 13.26
CA ILE A 581 34.04 5.62 12.49
C ILE A 581 34.96 6.55 13.30
N ASN A 582 34.41 7.41 14.16
CA ASN A 582 35.23 8.24 15.05
C ASN A 582 36.04 7.39 16.04
N ALA A 583 35.49 6.28 16.55
CA ALA A 583 36.18 5.35 17.43
C ALA A 583 37.20 4.43 16.72
N HIS A 584 37.00 4.12 15.44
CA HIS A 584 37.78 3.12 14.72
C HIS A 584 39.22 3.57 14.37
N PRO A 585 40.31 2.87 14.75
CA PRO A 585 41.68 3.35 14.55
C PRO A 585 42.09 3.53 13.07
N TYR A 586 41.62 2.68 12.15
CA TYR A 586 42.04 2.68 10.73
C TYR A 586 41.01 3.27 9.74
N LEU A 587 40.01 4.00 10.22
CA LEU A 587 39.01 4.66 9.36
C LEU A 587 38.93 6.15 9.67
N GLU A 588 38.83 6.97 8.63
CA GLU A 588 38.61 8.42 8.76
C GLU A 588 37.50 8.86 7.80
N LEU A 589 36.51 9.61 8.28
CA LEU A 589 35.61 10.35 7.41
C LEU A 589 36.40 11.42 6.65
N SER A 590 36.29 11.41 5.33
CA SER A 590 36.83 12.44 4.43
C SER A 590 35.75 13.40 3.96
N HIS A 591 34.54 12.87 3.69
CA HIS A 591 33.42 13.61 3.14
C HIS A 591 32.10 13.14 3.77
N VAL A 592 31.20 14.09 4.05
CA VAL A 592 29.83 13.81 4.54
C VAL A 592 28.82 14.61 3.72
N SER A 593 27.89 13.93 3.04
CA SER A 593 26.91 14.58 2.16
C SER A 593 25.51 14.63 2.79
N SER A 594 24.91 15.82 2.82
CA SER A 594 23.55 16.10 3.24
C SER A 594 23.01 17.40 2.63
N ARG A 595 22.00 17.27 1.75
CA ARG A 595 21.27 18.41 1.14
C ARG A 595 20.79 19.46 2.15
N GLU A 596 20.26 19.00 3.29
CA GLU A 596 19.63 19.88 4.30
C GLU A 596 20.60 20.44 5.34
N LEU A 597 21.79 19.85 5.50
CA LEU A 597 22.79 20.31 6.47
C LEU A 597 23.98 21.01 5.80
N LYS A 598 23.97 21.19 4.47
CA LYS A 598 25.04 21.81 3.70
C LYS A 598 25.58 23.08 4.37
N GLY A 599 26.89 23.16 4.53
CA GLY A 599 27.60 24.29 5.14
C GLY A 599 27.65 24.27 6.67
N LYS A 600 26.97 23.35 7.36
CA LYS A 600 27.10 23.16 8.81
C LYS A 600 28.30 22.26 9.14
N LYS A 601 28.97 22.55 10.26
CA LYS A 601 30.02 21.68 10.80
C LYS A 601 29.45 20.31 11.19
N LEU A 602 30.22 19.25 11.00
CA LEU A 602 29.93 17.94 11.57
C LEU A 602 30.20 17.95 13.07
N GLU A 603 29.14 17.88 13.87
CA GLU A 603 29.22 17.72 15.33
C GLU A 603 29.46 16.24 15.69
N GLY A 604 30.12 15.98 16.83
CA GLY A 604 30.42 14.64 17.34
C GLY A 604 31.70 13.99 16.79
N TYR A 605 32.14 14.37 15.59
CA TYR A 605 33.37 13.84 14.99
C TYR A 605 34.61 14.63 15.43
N THR A 606 35.66 13.94 15.91
CA THR A 606 36.81 14.57 16.58
C THR A 606 38.14 14.46 15.82
N LYS A 607 38.25 13.59 14.81
CA LYS A 607 39.51 13.37 14.07
C LYS A 607 39.86 14.52 13.13
N SER A 608 38.87 15.14 12.47
CA SER A 608 39.08 16.27 11.57
C SER A 608 37.85 17.20 11.52
N ASN A 609 38.07 18.46 11.15
CA ASN A 609 37.00 19.48 11.08
C ASN A 609 36.24 19.37 9.76
N LEU A 610 35.23 18.51 9.71
CA LEU A 610 34.38 18.33 8.53
C LEU A 610 33.17 19.27 8.52
N VAL A 611 32.70 19.56 7.31
CA VAL A 611 31.48 20.32 7.02
C VAL A 611 30.61 19.46 6.09
N TYR A 612 29.30 19.47 6.30
CA TYR A 612 28.37 18.80 5.40
C TYR A 612 28.39 19.48 4.03
N ASP A 613 28.59 18.70 2.96
CA ASP A 613 28.41 19.17 1.59
C ASP A 613 27.12 18.61 0.97
N ASN A 614 26.84 18.96 -0.28
CA ASN A 614 25.81 18.37 -1.12
C ASN A 614 26.46 17.80 -2.39
N LEU A 615 27.23 16.72 -2.23
CA LEU A 615 27.93 16.08 -3.34
C LEU A 615 26.93 15.63 -4.41
N GLN A 616 27.07 16.17 -5.63
CA GLN A 616 26.35 15.71 -6.82
C GLN A 616 27.08 14.55 -7.49
N ILE A 617 26.53 14.06 -8.60
CA ILE A 617 27.09 12.95 -9.36
C ILE A 617 28.49 13.32 -9.86
N GLU A 618 28.64 14.54 -10.39
CA GLU A 618 29.88 15.10 -10.93
C GLU A 618 30.97 15.25 -9.85
N ASP A 619 30.58 15.63 -8.63
CA ASP A 619 31.50 15.72 -7.49
C ASP A 619 32.00 14.33 -7.09
N ILE A 620 31.13 13.31 -7.14
CA ILE A 620 31.45 11.92 -6.79
C ILE A 620 32.36 11.28 -7.84
N THR A 621 32.07 11.48 -9.14
CA THR A 621 32.96 11.10 -10.24
C THR A 621 34.35 11.69 -10.00
N ARG A 622 34.45 13.01 -9.78
CA ARG A 622 35.72 13.69 -9.53
C ARG A 622 36.44 13.18 -8.27
N LEU A 623 35.73 12.92 -7.18
CA LEU A 623 36.34 12.39 -5.95
C LEU A 623 36.86 10.95 -6.13
N ALA A 624 36.18 10.13 -6.91
CA ALA A 624 36.66 8.81 -7.32
C ALA A 624 37.89 8.91 -8.23
N GLU A 625 37.90 9.84 -9.21
CA GLU A 625 39.02 10.03 -10.16
C GLU A 625 40.31 10.40 -9.43
N ASN A 626 40.21 11.24 -8.40
CA ASN A 626 41.35 11.72 -7.62
C ASN A 626 41.82 10.72 -6.54
N GLY A 627 41.21 9.52 -6.42
CA GLY A 627 41.54 8.56 -5.36
C GLY A 627 41.34 9.14 -3.95
N ALA A 628 40.38 10.04 -3.78
CA ALA A 628 40.20 10.78 -2.52
C ALA A 628 39.49 9.97 -1.43
N VAL A 629 38.88 8.84 -1.79
CA VAL A 629 37.97 8.03 -0.98
C VAL A 629 38.19 6.55 -1.27
N ASP A 630 38.49 5.75 -0.24
CA ASP A 630 38.63 4.29 -0.32
C ASP A 630 37.28 3.57 -0.16
N VAL A 631 36.38 4.12 0.66
CA VAL A 631 35.13 3.49 1.09
C VAL A 631 33.95 4.44 0.93
N TRP A 632 32.94 4.01 0.18
CA TRP A 632 31.75 4.77 -0.15
C TRP A 632 30.54 4.17 0.55
N VAL A 633 29.97 4.87 1.54
CA VAL A 633 28.77 4.40 2.25
C VAL A 633 27.54 5.17 1.77
N MET A 634 26.57 4.43 1.22
CA MET A 634 25.32 4.97 0.71
C MET A 634 24.22 4.79 1.75
N ALA A 635 24.09 5.78 2.63
CA ALA A 635 23.02 5.90 3.62
C ALA A 635 21.77 6.60 3.02
N LEU A 636 21.35 6.13 1.84
CA LEU A 636 20.32 6.75 1.01
C LEU A 636 18.97 5.99 1.09
N PRO A 637 17.85 6.65 0.73
CA PRO A 637 16.57 5.96 0.55
C PRO A 637 16.62 4.95 -0.61
N ASN A 638 15.77 3.91 -0.54
CA ASN A 638 15.60 2.93 -1.63
C ASN A 638 15.23 3.62 -2.96
N GLY A 639 15.81 3.16 -4.05
CA GLY A 639 15.64 3.66 -5.42
C GLY A 639 16.57 4.80 -5.79
N VAL A 640 17.45 5.24 -4.87
CA VAL A 640 18.29 6.44 -5.03
C VAL A 640 19.77 6.10 -5.17
N CYS A 641 20.21 4.88 -4.84
CA CYS A 641 21.63 4.54 -4.80
C CYS A 641 22.27 4.46 -6.21
N LYS A 642 21.51 4.03 -7.23
CA LYS A 642 22.05 3.69 -8.55
C LYS A 642 22.90 4.77 -9.24
N PRO A 643 22.47 6.04 -9.37
CA PRO A 643 23.27 7.06 -10.08
C PRO A 643 24.63 7.33 -9.43
N PHE A 644 24.73 7.16 -8.12
CA PHE A 644 25.99 7.33 -7.38
C PHE A 644 26.93 6.15 -7.56
N VAL A 645 26.38 4.93 -7.59
CA VAL A 645 27.12 3.70 -7.92
C VAL A 645 27.68 3.78 -9.34
N ASP A 646 26.83 4.08 -10.32
CA ASP A 646 27.21 4.19 -11.74
C ASP A 646 28.35 5.22 -11.96
N ALA A 647 28.37 6.29 -11.16
CA ALA A 647 29.40 7.33 -11.20
C ALA A 647 30.75 6.88 -10.62
N ILE A 648 30.75 6.10 -9.53
CA ILE A 648 31.97 5.51 -8.97
C ILE A 648 32.52 4.43 -9.91
N ASP A 649 31.63 3.62 -10.50
CA ASP A 649 31.97 2.54 -11.41
C ASP A 649 32.58 3.02 -12.73
N SER A 650 32.05 4.11 -13.30
CA SER A 650 32.56 4.66 -14.58
C SER A 650 34.01 5.16 -14.51
N VAL A 651 34.55 5.30 -13.31
CA VAL A 651 35.89 5.83 -12.99
C VAL A 651 36.84 4.75 -12.46
N SER A 652 36.33 3.57 -12.08
CA SER A 652 37.08 2.56 -11.33
C SER A 652 38.25 1.95 -12.12
N ASN A 653 39.41 2.59 -12.07
CA ASN A 653 40.67 2.07 -12.59
C ASN A 653 41.11 0.81 -11.81
N GLN A 654 41.72 -0.15 -12.51
CA GLN A 654 42.14 -1.46 -11.97
C GLN A 654 43.05 -1.36 -10.72
N ASP A 655 43.76 -0.25 -10.56
CA ASP A 655 44.73 -0.03 -9.47
C ASP A 655 44.13 0.50 -8.15
N HIS A 656 42.88 1.01 -8.14
CA HIS A 656 42.24 1.55 -6.93
C HIS A 656 40.96 0.78 -6.56
N LYS A 657 41.06 -0.05 -5.51
CA LYS A 657 39.93 -0.86 -5.00
C LYS A 657 39.01 -0.06 -4.08
N ASN A 658 38.09 0.68 -4.69
CA ASN A 658 37.01 1.35 -3.98
C ASN A 658 35.99 0.32 -3.46
N VAL A 659 35.63 0.41 -2.17
CA VAL A 659 34.57 -0.43 -1.58
C VAL A 659 33.29 0.40 -1.45
N ILE A 660 32.19 -0.09 -2.02
CA ILE A 660 30.86 0.52 -1.92
C ILE A 660 30.00 -0.32 -0.97
N VAL A 661 29.39 0.32 0.03
CA VAL A 661 28.42 -0.32 0.93
C VAL A 661 27.08 0.42 0.85
N ASP A 662 26.07 -0.27 0.34
CA ASP A 662 24.69 0.25 0.28
C ASP A 662 23.91 -0.16 1.54
N LEU A 663 23.31 0.82 2.22
CA LEU A 663 22.41 0.58 3.37
C LEU A 663 20.94 0.46 2.94
N SER A 664 20.61 0.85 1.71
CA SER A 664 19.29 0.69 1.12
C SER A 664 18.97 -0.78 0.81
N ALA A 665 17.80 -1.03 0.24
CA ALA A 665 17.40 -2.36 -0.22
C ALA A 665 17.66 -2.61 -1.72
N ASP A 666 18.27 -1.67 -2.44
CA ASP A 666 18.36 -1.67 -3.92
C ASP A 666 19.12 -2.90 -4.45
N TYR A 667 20.18 -3.32 -3.76
CA TYR A 667 21.05 -4.42 -4.19
C TYR A 667 20.98 -5.69 -3.31
N ARG A 668 20.09 -5.74 -2.30
CA ARG A 668 19.95 -6.92 -1.41
C ARG A 668 19.39 -8.17 -2.09
N PHE A 669 18.89 -8.01 -3.32
CA PHE A 669 18.29 -9.06 -4.15
C PHE A 669 19.10 -9.30 -5.43
N ASP A 670 20.36 -8.85 -5.50
CA ASP A 670 21.20 -9.08 -6.67
C ASP A 670 21.42 -10.57 -6.92
N THR A 671 21.15 -10.99 -8.16
CA THR A 671 21.41 -12.35 -8.67
C THR A 671 22.52 -12.38 -9.72
N THR A 672 23.09 -11.22 -10.09
CA THR A 672 24.21 -11.14 -11.04
C THR A 672 25.53 -11.57 -10.40
N GLY A 673 25.65 -11.45 -9.08
CA GLY A 673 26.86 -11.75 -8.32
C GLY A 673 27.82 -10.56 -8.22
N GLU A 674 27.42 -9.40 -8.74
CA GLU A 674 28.14 -8.14 -8.61
C GLU A 674 28.12 -7.63 -7.15
N TRP A 675 27.02 -7.84 -6.44
CA TRP A 675 26.85 -7.42 -5.05
C TRP A 675 26.90 -8.60 -4.08
N THR A 676 27.63 -8.44 -2.98
CA THR A 676 27.64 -9.41 -1.89
C THR A 676 26.72 -8.98 -0.76
N TYR A 677 25.81 -9.87 -0.34
CA TYR A 677 24.97 -9.64 0.84
C TYR A 677 25.83 -9.67 2.12
N GLY A 678 25.84 -8.57 2.85
CA GLY A 678 26.78 -8.33 3.95
C GLY A 678 26.31 -8.85 5.31
N LEU A 679 26.08 -10.16 5.45
CA LEU A 679 25.72 -10.81 6.73
C LEU A 679 26.79 -11.84 7.14
N PRO A 680 27.90 -11.45 7.79
CA PRO A 680 29.07 -12.30 8.05
C PRO A 680 28.79 -13.58 8.83
N GLU A 681 27.72 -13.64 9.63
CA GLU A 681 27.37 -14.81 10.43
C GLU A 681 26.79 -15.97 9.59
N LEU A 682 26.22 -15.66 8.41
CA LEU A 682 25.59 -16.62 7.49
C LEU A 682 26.27 -16.69 6.12
N ILE A 683 26.83 -15.58 5.64
CA ILE A 683 27.58 -15.50 4.39
C ILE A 683 29.06 -15.69 4.68
N THR A 684 29.72 -16.57 3.91
CA THR A 684 31.14 -16.89 4.09
C THR A 684 31.99 -15.62 4.15
N ARG A 685 32.72 -15.43 5.25
CA ARG A 685 33.50 -14.19 5.49
C ARG A 685 34.50 -13.86 4.38
N SER A 686 35.07 -14.87 3.73
CA SER A 686 35.95 -14.70 2.56
C SER A 686 35.25 -14.14 1.31
N LYS A 687 33.93 -14.30 1.17
CA LYS A 687 33.16 -13.66 0.09
C LYS A 687 33.04 -12.16 0.35
N ILE A 688 32.77 -11.77 1.59
CA ILE A 688 32.65 -10.37 2.01
C ILE A 688 34.03 -9.68 1.96
N SER A 689 35.10 -10.34 2.40
CA SER A 689 36.45 -9.75 2.39
C SER A 689 37.02 -9.50 0.99
N ASN A 690 36.50 -10.17 -0.03
CA ASN A 690 36.87 -9.96 -1.43
C ASN A 690 35.86 -9.08 -2.19
N ALA A 691 34.79 -8.62 -1.55
CA ALA A 691 33.73 -7.85 -2.20
C ALA A 691 34.10 -6.36 -2.31
N LEU A 692 33.95 -5.81 -3.52
CA LEU A 692 34.01 -4.36 -3.76
C LEU A 692 32.64 -3.67 -3.62
N LYS A 693 31.54 -4.43 -3.71
CA LYS A 693 30.17 -3.92 -3.57
C LYS A 693 29.39 -4.79 -2.59
N ILE A 694 28.88 -4.18 -1.52
CA ILE A 694 28.23 -4.88 -0.42
C ILE A 694 26.85 -4.29 -0.17
N ALA A 695 25.83 -5.15 -0.26
CA ALA A 695 24.46 -4.80 0.10
C ALA A 695 24.26 -5.13 1.58
N ASN A 696 24.11 -4.10 2.42
CA ASN A 696 23.98 -4.29 3.86
C ASN A 696 22.56 -4.81 4.20
N PRO A 697 22.43 -5.84 5.04
CA PRO A 697 21.15 -6.35 5.53
C PRO A 697 20.23 -5.30 6.13
N GLY A 698 18.92 -5.53 6.03
CA GLY A 698 17.90 -4.76 6.74
C GLY A 698 17.74 -5.18 8.19
N CYS A 699 17.46 -4.23 9.09
CA CYS A 699 17.48 -4.46 10.54
C CYS A 699 16.62 -5.63 11.05
N TYR A 700 15.38 -5.77 10.54
CA TYR A 700 14.52 -6.92 10.85
C TYR A 700 14.99 -8.20 10.15
N ALA A 701 15.55 -8.08 8.95
CA ALA A 701 16.06 -9.23 8.21
C ALA A 701 17.29 -9.83 8.91
N THR A 702 18.20 -9.03 9.47
CA THR A 702 19.36 -9.49 10.25
C THR A 702 18.95 -10.40 11.41
N ALA A 703 18.06 -9.94 12.29
CA ALA A 703 17.66 -10.70 13.47
C ALA A 703 16.81 -11.93 13.12
N ALA A 704 15.88 -11.81 12.16
CA ALA A 704 15.08 -12.96 11.72
C ALA A 704 15.91 -14.04 11.03
N GLN A 705 16.89 -13.67 10.20
CA GLN A 705 17.80 -14.64 9.56
C GLN A 705 18.65 -15.38 10.60
N ILE A 706 19.31 -14.67 11.52
CA ILE A 706 20.10 -15.28 12.61
C ILE A 706 19.21 -16.17 13.52
N ALA A 707 17.94 -15.82 13.68
CA ALA A 707 17.01 -16.61 14.48
C ALA A 707 16.42 -17.84 13.76
N ILE A 708 16.41 -17.90 12.42
CA ILE A 708 15.78 -18.98 11.65
C ILE A 708 16.82 -19.92 11.00
N ALA A 709 17.98 -19.38 10.57
CA ALA A 709 18.99 -20.12 9.82
C ALA A 709 19.43 -21.45 10.44
N PRO A 710 19.67 -21.60 11.76
CA PRO A 710 20.11 -22.88 12.33
C PRO A 710 19.13 -24.04 12.08
N LEU A 711 17.82 -23.75 12.07
CA LEU A 711 16.78 -24.76 11.80
C LEU A 711 16.59 -25.04 10.32
N VAL A 712 16.89 -24.08 9.44
CA VAL A 712 16.90 -24.27 7.98
C VAL A 712 18.12 -25.08 7.56
N GLU A 713 19.32 -24.71 8.02
CA GLU A 713 20.58 -25.41 7.76
C GLU A 713 20.53 -26.88 8.24
N ALA A 714 19.92 -27.14 9.41
CA ALA A 714 19.71 -28.48 9.92
C ALA A 714 18.57 -29.25 9.19
N GLY A 715 17.77 -28.58 8.36
CA GLY A 715 16.62 -29.18 7.67
C GLY A 715 15.49 -29.58 8.61
N HIS A 716 15.22 -28.79 9.66
CA HIS A 716 14.22 -29.10 10.70
C HIS A 716 12.90 -28.34 10.56
N VAL A 717 12.85 -27.37 9.64
CA VAL A 717 11.63 -26.61 9.31
C VAL A 717 10.62 -27.51 8.58
N GLY A 718 9.38 -27.54 9.07
CA GLY A 718 8.26 -28.34 8.52
C GLY A 718 7.13 -27.54 7.89
N GLY A 719 7.27 -26.21 7.80
CA GLY A 719 6.28 -25.31 7.22
C GLY A 719 6.78 -23.86 7.29
N GLN A 720 6.01 -22.93 6.73
CA GLN A 720 6.38 -21.50 6.68
C GLN A 720 6.58 -20.93 8.10
N PRO A 721 7.77 -20.39 8.45
CA PRO A 721 7.96 -19.64 9.69
C PRO A 721 7.12 -18.37 9.70
N THR A 722 6.51 -18.05 10.84
CA THR A 722 5.78 -16.79 11.07
C THR A 722 6.58 -15.89 12.01
N VAL A 723 6.88 -14.68 11.55
CA VAL A 723 7.71 -13.70 12.25
C VAL A 723 6.84 -12.51 12.63
N PHE A 724 6.62 -12.28 13.92
CA PHE A 724 6.07 -11.03 14.43
C PHE A 724 7.23 -10.16 14.92
N GLY A 725 7.40 -8.96 14.36
CA GLY A 725 8.51 -8.07 14.72
C GLY A 725 8.02 -6.71 15.20
N VAL A 726 8.64 -6.16 16.24
CA VAL A 726 8.34 -4.82 16.76
C VAL A 726 9.63 -4.02 16.89
N SER A 727 9.73 -2.87 16.20
CA SER A 727 10.86 -1.93 16.31
C SER A 727 10.52 -0.69 17.12
N GLY A 728 11.57 -0.01 17.57
CA GLY A 728 11.49 1.39 17.96
C GLY A 728 11.28 2.30 16.75
N TYR A 729 10.84 3.52 17.01
CA TYR A 729 10.36 4.45 15.99
C TYR A 729 11.47 5.11 15.15
N SER A 730 12.73 5.04 15.58
CA SER A 730 13.89 5.41 14.76
C SER A 730 13.98 4.61 13.44
N GLY A 731 13.40 3.40 13.41
CA GLY A 731 13.32 2.56 12.20
C GLY A 731 12.46 3.14 11.07
N ALA A 732 11.56 4.08 11.36
CA ALA A 732 10.79 4.81 10.34
C ALA A 732 11.53 6.04 9.78
N GLY A 733 12.78 6.27 10.20
CA GLY A 733 13.63 7.36 9.72
C GLY A 733 13.29 8.72 10.34
N THR A 734 13.81 9.80 9.74
CA THR A 734 13.70 11.17 10.28
C THR A 734 12.60 12.04 9.63
N LYS A 735 11.89 11.53 8.61
CA LYS A 735 10.81 12.29 7.93
C LYS A 735 9.51 12.09 8.71
N PRO A 736 8.81 13.16 9.16
CA PRO A 736 7.60 13.02 9.98
C PRO A 736 6.53 12.11 9.36
N SER A 737 5.97 11.24 10.18
CA SER A 737 4.95 10.25 9.85
C SER A 737 4.30 9.71 11.13
N PRO A 738 3.12 9.07 11.06
CA PRO A 738 2.52 8.38 12.22
C PRO A 738 3.42 7.28 12.84
N LYS A 739 4.45 6.83 12.12
CA LYS A 739 5.38 5.75 12.53
C LYS A 739 6.65 6.26 13.22
N ASN A 740 6.86 7.58 13.29
CA ASN A 740 7.92 8.23 14.07
C ASN A 740 7.45 9.46 14.87
N ASP A 741 6.14 9.63 14.98
CA ASP A 741 5.50 10.56 15.91
C ASP A 741 5.40 9.87 17.29
N SER A 742 6.10 10.40 18.28
CA SER A 742 6.15 9.86 19.63
C SER A 742 4.83 10.00 20.39
N GLU A 743 4.00 10.99 20.08
CA GLU A 743 2.68 11.15 20.72
C GLU A 743 1.67 10.18 20.09
N ASN A 744 1.69 10.00 18.77
CA ASN A 744 0.83 9.02 18.11
C ASN A 744 1.18 7.55 18.47
N LEU A 745 2.44 7.28 18.81
CA LEU A 745 2.89 5.96 19.28
C LEU A 745 2.71 5.75 20.78
N LYS A 746 2.44 6.80 21.55
CA LYS A 746 2.23 6.71 23.00
C LYS A 746 1.05 5.79 23.31
N ASP A 747 1.28 4.81 24.19
CA ASP A 747 0.32 3.77 24.55
C ASP A 747 -0.25 2.98 23.34
N ASN A 748 0.48 2.94 22.22
CA ASN A 748 0.04 2.44 20.93
C ASN A 748 1.11 1.57 20.24
N MET A 749 0.72 0.76 19.25
CA MET A 749 1.63 0.00 18.39
C MET A 749 1.02 -0.13 16.99
N ILE A 750 1.78 0.19 15.94
CA ILE A 750 1.25 0.36 14.59
C ILE A 750 2.00 -0.55 13.60
N PRO A 751 1.33 -1.30 12.71
CA PRO A 751 2.02 -2.07 11.67
C PRO A 751 2.76 -1.18 10.67
N TYR A 752 3.97 -1.58 10.26
CA TYR A 752 4.63 -1.00 9.10
C TYR A 752 3.91 -1.40 7.81
N SER A 753 3.60 -2.69 7.68
CA SER A 753 2.65 -3.28 6.73
C SER A 753 2.12 -4.60 7.32
N LEU A 754 1.03 -5.13 6.78
CA LEU A 754 0.45 -6.40 7.24
C LEU A 754 1.02 -7.62 6.49
N THR A 755 1.36 -7.43 5.21
CA THR A 755 2.02 -8.40 4.31
C THR A 755 3.08 -7.67 3.46
N ASP A 756 3.81 -8.43 2.63
CA ASP A 756 4.64 -7.93 1.52
C ASP A 756 5.74 -6.94 1.91
N HIS A 757 6.12 -6.92 3.20
CA HIS A 757 7.19 -6.05 3.66
C HIS A 757 8.51 -6.45 2.99
N ILE A 758 9.38 -5.47 2.68
CA ILE A 758 10.62 -5.78 1.95
C ILE A 758 11.51 -6.80 2.67
N HIS A 759 11.55 -6.74 4.00
CA HIS A 759 12.24 -7.73 4.83
C HIS A 759 11.64 -9.15 4.76
N GLU A 760 10.35 -9.33 4.50
CA GLU A 760 9.74 -10.67 4.32
C GLU A 760 10.36 -11.39 3.13
N ARG A 761 10.48 -10.66 2.01
CA ARG A 761 11.14 -11.15 0.79
C ARG A 761 12.64 -11.30 0.99
N GLU A 762 13.28 -10.39 1.73
CA GLU A 762 14.73 -10.44 2.02
C GLU A 762 15.08 -11.70 2.82
N ILE A 763 14.38 -11.95 3.94
CA ILE A 763 14.54 -13.16 4.75
C ILE A 763 14.28 -14.40 3.89
N SER A 764 13.19 -14.40 3.11
CA SER A 764 12.81 -15.55 2.28
C SER A 764 13.84 -15.90 1.21
N ALA A 765 14.40 -14.87 0.55
CA ALA A 765 15.39 -15.04 -0.51
C ALA A 765 16.73 -15.53 0.04
N GLN A 766 17.22 -14.94 1.14
CA GLN A 766 18.53 -15.26 1.71
C GLN A 766 18.55 -16.60 2.46
N LEU A 767 17.42 -17.03 3.04
CA LEU A 767 17.30 -18.37 3.66
C LEU A 767 16.86 -19.47 2.68
N GLY A 768 16.47 -19.13 1.44
CA GLY A 768 15.88 -20.10 0.50
C GLY A 768 14.58 -20.75 0.99
N THR A 769 13.91 -20.15 1.98
CA THR A 769 12.69 -20.66 2.63
C THR A 769 11.73 -19.50 2.84
N SER A 770 10.52 -19.60 2.30
CA SER A 770 9.45 -18.60 2.50
C SER A 770 9.17 -18.37 3.99
N VAL A 771 9.06 -17.11 4.41
CA VAL A 771 8.54 -16.72 5.73
C VAL A 771 7.30 -15.84 5.57
N ALA A 772 6.49 -15.72 6.63
CA ALA A 772 5.46 -14.69 6.74
C ALA A 772 5.89 -13.69 7.82
N PHE A 773 5.85 -12.39 7.55
CA PHE A 773 6.42 -11.36 8.43
C PHE A 773 5.52 -10.14 8.61
N THR A 774 5.16 -9.86 9.87
CA THR A 774 4.32 -8.71 10.25
C THR A 774 5.08 -7.71 11.13
N PRO A 775 5.74 -6.69 10.54
CA PRO A 775 6.48 -5.65 11.26
C PRO A 775 5.56 -4.61 11.90
N HIS A 776 5.91 -4.16 13.10
CA HIS A 776 5.22 -3.13 13.88
C HIS A 776 6.20 -2.10 14.47
N VAL A 777 5.73 -0.90 14.73
CA VAL A 777 6.47 0.15 15.44
C VAL A 777 5.81 0.46 16.78
N ALA A 778 6.64 0.73 17.79
CA ALA A 778 6.26 1.00 19.17
C ALA A 778 6.96 2.28 19.70
N PRO A 779 6.51 2.87 20.82
CA PRO A 779 6.94 4.21 21.26
C PRO A 779 8.38 4.34 21.79
N TRP A 780 9.15 3.26 21.92
CA TRP A 780 10.56 3.36 22.29
C TRP A 780 11.41 3.80 21.08
N PHE A 781 12.53 4.50 21.32
CA PHE A 781 13.32 5.08 20.23
C PHE A 781 14.00 4.03 19.33
N GLN A 782 14.72 3.08 19.91
CA GLN A 782 15.50 2.07 19.16
C GLN A 782 15.45 0.69 19.83
N GLY A 783 15.78 -0.34 19.05
CA GLY A 783 15.67 -1.74 19.42
C GLY A 783 14.51 -2.45 18.73
N ILE A 784 14.72 -3.69 18.31
CA ILE A 784 13.75 -4.62 17.75
C ILE A 784 13.61 -5.85 18.65
N THR A 785 12.40 -6.38 18.77
CA THR A 785 12.14 -7.76 19.15
C THR A 785 11.40 -8.50 18.04
N HIS A 786 11.79 -9.74 17.79
CA HIS A 786 11.05 -10.72 17.01
C HIS A 786 10.52 -11.81 17.92
N THR A 787 9.25 -12.17 17.77
CA THR A 787 8.71 -13.47 18.20
C THR A 787 8.48 -14.31 16.96
N ILE A 788 9.19 -15.43 16.84
CA ILE A 788 9.21 -16.26 15.64
C ILE A 788 8.66 -17.65 15.95
N SER A 789 7.57 -18.02 15.28
CA SER A 789 6.93 -19.32 15.36
C SER A 789 7.35 -20.17 14.16
N ILE A 790 8.03 -21.28 14.40
CA ILE A 790 8.64 -22.14 13.37
C ILE A 790 8.01 -23.54 13.49
N PRO A 791 7.22 -23.99 12.49
CA PRO A 791 6.77 -25.38 12.42
C PRO A 791 7.96 -26.32 12.22
N LEU A 792 7.97 -27.45 12.92
CA LEU A 792 9.03 -28.46 12.87
C LEU A 792 8.58 -29.69 12.09
N ASN A 793 9.48 -30.27 11.28
CA ASN A 793 9.22 -31.52 10.55
C ASN A 793 9.53 -32.79 11.36
N LYS A 794 10.14 -32.64 12.54
CA LYS A 794 10.45 -33.72 13.49
C LYS A 794 10.34 -33.21 14.93
N ALA A 795 10.07 -34.14 15.84
CA ALA A 795 10.05 -33.89 17.27
C ALA A 795 11.45 -33.50 17.79
N LEU A 796 11.53 -32.42 18.57
CA LEU A 796 12.76 -31.85 19.16
C LEU A 796 12.41 -31.18 20.49
N THR A 797 13.23 -31.36 21.52
CA THR A 797 13.02 -30.67 22.80
C THR A 797 13.61 -29.26 22.77
N SER A 798 13.15 -28.38 23.68
CA SER A 798 13.76 -27.06 23.91
C SER A 798 15.28 -27.11 24.16
N ARG A 799 15.78 -28.22 24.72
CA ARG A 799 17.22 -28.42 24.95
C ARG A 799 17.95 -28.68 23.64
N ASP A 800 17.39 -29.49 22.74
CA ASP A 800 18.00 -29.81 21.45
C ASP A 800 18.06 -28.56 20.56
N ILE A 801 16.97 -27.78 20.54
CA ILE A 801 16.95 -26.47 19.85
C ILE A 801 18.01 -25.54 20.44
N ARG A 802 18.10 -25.40 21.77
CA ARG A 802 19.09 -24.51 22.39
C ARG A 802 20.53 -24.94 22.06
N ASN A 803 20.84 -26.24 22.12
CA ASN A 803 22.16 -26.77 21.78
C ASN A 803 22.53 -26.43 20.32
N LEU A 804 21.61 -26.65 19.38
CA LEU A 804 21.80 -26.36 17.95
C LEU A 804 22.23 -24.89 17.72
N TYR A 805 21.62 -23.94 18.41
CA TYR A 805 21.98 -22.51 18.29
C TYR A 805 23.33 -22.21 18.98
N GLN A 806 23.61 -22.83 20.13
CA GLN A 806 24.88 -22.67 20.83
C GLN A 806 26.07 -23.23 20.03
N GLU A 807 25.88 -24.34 19.32
CA GLU A 807 26.88 -24.94 18.43
C GLU A 807 27.06 -24.09 17.17
N ARG A 808 25.96 -23.65 16.53
CA ARG A 808 26.00 -22.87 15.28
C ARG A 808 26.64 -21.48 15.44
N TYR A 809 26.44 -20.83 16.59
CA TYR A 809 26.99 -19.50 16.89
C TYR A 809 28.17 -19.55 17.87
N ALA A 810 28.80 -20.71 18.05
CA ALA A 810 30.00 -20.86 18.86
C ALA A 810 31.10 -19.90 18.38
N GLY A 811 31.60 -19.05 19.28
CA GLY A 811 32.69 -18.12 19.00
C GLY A 811 32.30 -16.82 18.28
N GLU A 812 31.02 -16.59 17.95
CA GLU A 812 30.53 -15.31 17.44
C GLU A 812 30.48 -14.25 18.55
N SER A 813 31.25 -13.17 18.43
CA SER A 813 31.25 -12.08 19.44
C SER A 813 29.95 -11.27 19.42
N LEU A 814 29.28 -11.18 18.27
CA LEU A 814 28.07 -10.36 18.08
C LEU A 814 26.77 -11.18 18.07
N VAL A 815 26.81 -12.48 18.42
CA VAL A 815 25.60 -13.32 18.56
C VAL A 815 25.59 -14.00 19.93
N LYS A 816 24.63 -13.62 20.78
CA LYS A 816 24.45 -14.17 22.12
C LYS A 816 23.28 -15.14 22.17
N VAL A 817 23.52 -16.39 22.54
CA VAL A 817 22.47 -17.40 22.74
C VAL A 817 22.10 -17.48 24.22
N SER A 818 20.93 -16.93 24.58
CA SER A 818 20.39 -16.90 25.93
C SER A 818 19.50 -18.11 26.23
N GLY A 819 19.40 -18.49 27.51
CA GLY A 819 18.36 -19.42 27.96
C GLY A 819 17.01 -18.74 28.14
N ASP A 820 17.04 -17.50 28.60
CA ASP A 820 15.86 -16.70 28.92
C ASP A 820 15.33 -15.97 27.67
N ILE A 821 14.17 -15.33 27.80
CA ILE A 821 13.57 -14.50 26.74
C ILE A 821 14.26 -13.13 26.75
N PRO A 822 15.00 -12.72 25.70
CA PRO A 822 15.70 -11.45 25.68
C PRO A 822 14.75 -10.26 25.49
N GLY A 823 15.06 -9.13 26.15
CA GLY A 823 14.23 -7.92 26.11
C GLY A 823 14.78 -6.82 25.19
N VAL A 824 13.90 -6.06 24.54
CA VAL A 824 14.30 -4.93 23.67
C VAL A 824 15.18 -3.91 24.41
N LYS A 825 14.88 -3.65 25.69
CA LYS A 825 15.65 -2.74 26.55
C LYS A 825 17.11 -3.18 26.74
N GLU A 826 17.39 -4.47 26.65
CA GLU A 826 18.75 -5.03 26.78
C GLU A 826 19.51 -4.97 25.45
N ALA A 827 18.79 -5.02 24.32
CA ALA A 827 19.37 -4.92 22.98
C ALA A 827 19.56 -3.47 22.51
N SER A 828 18.73 -2.54 22.97
CA SER A 828 18.84 -1.10 22.65
C SER A 828 20.20 -0.54 23.06
N GLY A 829 20.96 -0.04 22.10
CA GLY A 829 22.31 0.49 22.29
C GLY A 829 23.41 -0.58 22.28
N LYS A 830 23.12 -1.81 21.85
CA LYS A 830 24.09 -2.91 21.74
C LYS A 830 24.40 -3.29 20.30
N HIS A 831 25.61 -3.79 20.10
CA HIS A 831 26.21 -4.10 18.80
C HIS A 831 25.97 -5.53 18.31
N GLY A 832 25.26 -6.36 19.08
CA GLY A 832 24.99 -7.76 18.76
C GLY A 832 23.50 -8.10 18.63
N VAL A 833 23.24 -9.36 18.25
CA VAL A 833 21.92 -10.00 18.27
C VAL A 833 21.87 -10.94 19.47
N THR A 834 20.79 -10.90 20.25
CA THR A 834 20.52 -11.92 21.28
C THR A 834 19.36 -12.79 20.85
N VAL A 835 19.54 -14.11 20.83
CA VAL A 835 18.50 -15.10 20.54
C VAL A 835 18.25 -15.94 21.80
N GLY A 836 16.99 -16.18 22.16
CA GLY A 836 16.63 -16.95 23.35
C GLY A 836 15.14 -17.33 23.36
N GLY A 837 14.63 -17.67 24.55
CA GLY A 837 13.22 -18.00 24.73
C GLY A 837 12.76 -19.26 23.98
N PHE A 838 13.61 -20.29 23.88
CA PHE A 838 13.40 -21.52 23.11
C PHE A 838 12.24 -22.39 23.64
N ALA A 839 10.99 -22.03 23.34
CA ALA A 839 9.80 -22.73 23.81
C ALA A 839 9.24 -23.68 22.74
N VAL A 840 9.23 -24.99 22.99
CA VAL A 840 8.62 -25.99 22.10
C VAL A 840 7.20 -26.33 22.57
N ALA A 841 6.27 -26.51 21.63
CA ALA A 841 4.92 -26.98 21.92
C ALA A 841 4.91 -28.42 22.49
N SER A 842 3.90 -28.79 23.28
CA SER A 842 3.82 -30.09 23.96
C SER A 842 3.70 -31.32 23.05
N ASN A 843 3.39 -31.11 21.77
CA ASN A 843 3.37 -32.11 20.71
C ASN A 843 4.63 -32.07 19.81
N GLU A 844 5.64 -31.29 20.21
CA GLU A 844 6.96 -31.15 19.59
C GLU A 844 6.98 -30.76 18.09
N ASN A 845 5.86 -30.27 17.55
CA ASN A 845 5.71 -29.93 16.13
C ASN A 845 5.96 -28.45 15.78
N ARG A 846 6.31 -27.63 16.78
CA ARG A 846 6.49 -26.18 16.63
C ARG A 846 7.38 -25.63 17.74
N VAL A 847 8.35 -24.81 17.38
CA VAL A 847 9.14 -24.01 18.32
C VAL A 847 8.82 -22.53 18.18
N VAL A 848 8.85 -21.79 19.28
CA VAL A 848 8.87 -20.34 19.32
C VAL A 848 10.24 -19.89 19.83
N VAL A 849 10.86 -18.94 19.14
CA VAL A 849 12.11 -18.30 19.54
C VAL A 849 11.95 -16.78 19.55
N VAL A 850 12.69 -16.11 20.43
CA VAL A 850 12.71 -14.65 20.51
C VAL A 850 14.10 -14.13 20.17
N ALA A 851 14.18 -13.13 19.30
CA ALA A 851 15.44 -12.51 18.88
C ALA A 851 15.35 -10.99 18.98
N THR A 852 16.36 -10.37 19.59
CA THR A 852 16.43 -8.92 19.80
C THR A 852 17.73 -8.34 19.27
N ILE A 853 17.64 -7.14 18.68
CA ILE A 853 18.73 -6.43 18.00
C ILE A 853 18.53 -4.92 18.16
N ASP A 854 19.59 -4.11 18.14
CA ASP A 854 19.44 -2.67 17.92
C ASP A 854 19.25 -2.36 16.43
N ASN A 855 18.19 -1.65 16.05
CA ASN A 855 17.88 -1.38 14.64
C ASN A 855 18.77 -0.35 13.96
N LEU A 856 19.49 0.48 14.71
CA LEU A 856 20.43 1.48 14.19
C LEU A 856 21.87 0.95 14.17
N LEU A 857 22.24 0.14 15.16
CA LEU A 857 23.57 -0.45 15.31
C LEU A 857 23.70 -1.77 14.53
N LYS A 858 23.50 -2.94 15.15
CA LYS A 858 23.64 -4.24 14.46
C LYS A 858 22.61 -4.44 13.34
N GLY A 859 21.49 -3.72 13.38
CA GLY A 859 20.53 -3.65 12.28
C GLY A 859 20.96 -2.77 11.11
N ALA A 860 22.00 -1.94 11.23
CA ALA A 860 22.50 -1.10 10.14
C ALA A 860 23.99 -0.66 10.30
N ALA A 861 24.31 0.28 11.19
CA ALA A 861 25.63 0.94 11.25
C ALA A 861 26.78 0.00 11.68
N THR A 862 26.56 -0.86 12.66
CA THR A 862 27.56 -1.87 13.09
C THR A 862 27.71 -2.97 12.06
N GLN A 863 26.63 -3.37 11.40
CA GLN A 863 26.67 -4.30 10.27
C GLN A 863 27.51 -3.73 9.13
N CYS A 864 27.33 -2.43 8.82
CA CYS A 864 28.11 -1.70 7.83
C CYS A 864 29.60 -1.68 8.20
N LEU A 865 29.94 -1.33 9.45
CA LEU A 865 31.34 -1.32 9.90
C LEU A 865 31.98 -2.72 9.85
N GLN A 866 31.29 -3.76 10.31
CA GLN A 866 31.76 -5.16 10.24
C GLN A 866 32.05 -5.59 8.79
N ASN A 867 31.19 -5.18 7.84
CA ASN A 867 31.39 -5.41 6.41
C ASN A 867 32.58 -4.62 5.84
N ILE A 868 32.75 -3.34 6.23
CA ILE A 868 33.90 -2.51 5.82
C ILE A 868 35.21 -3.12 6.35
N ASN A 869 35.23 -3.56 7.61
CA ASN A 869 36.39 -4.18 8.24
C ASN A 869 36.84 -5.41 7.45
N LEU A 870 35.91 -6.32 7.15
CA LEU A 870 36.18 -7.50 6.33
C LEU A 870 36.70 -7.12 4.92
N ALA A 871 36.03 -6.20 4.23
CA ALA A 871 36.38 -5.79 2.86
C ALA A 871 37.72 -5.03 2.75
N ARG A 872 38.16 -4.38 3.84
CA ARG A 872 39.45 -3.67 3.91
C ARG A 872 40.55 -4.47 4.60
N GLY A 873 40.26 -5.67 5.10
CA GLY A 873 41.21 -6.53 5.79
C GLY A 873 41.60 -6.06 7.19
N PHE A 874 40.74 -5.29 7.86
CA PHE A 874 40.86 -4.97 9.29
C PHE A 874 40.34 -6.14 10.14
N PRO A 875 40.69 -6.23 11.44
CA PRO A 875 40.04 -7.18 12.34
C PRO A 875 38.52 -6.95 12.34
N GLU A 876 37.73 -8.02 12.27
CA GLU A 876 36.29 -7.93 12.00
C GLU A 876 35.52 -7.01 12.96
N PHE A 877 35.92 -7.04 14.24
CA PHE A 877 35.29 -6.27 15.32
C PHE A 877 36.04 -4.96 15.68
N GLU A 878 37.02 -4.56 14.87
CA GLU A 878 37.76 -3.31 15.11
C GLU A 878 36.80 -2.11 15.13
N GLY A 879 37.00 -1.18 16.08
CA GLY A 879 36.08 -0.07 16.34
C GLY A 879 34.64 -0.43 16.78
N ILE A 880 34.30 -1.71 16.99
CA ILE A 880 32.96 -2.15 17.44
C ILE A 880 33.01 -2.52 18.94
N PRO A 881 32.29 -1.81 19.83
CA PRO A 881 32.18 -2.21 21.24
C PRO A 881 31.48 -3.57 21.39
N LEU A 882 32.11 -4.49 22.12
CA LEU A 882 31.62 -5.87 22.31
C LEU A 882 30.81 -6.11 23.59
N GLU A 883 30.68 -5.11 24.47
CA GLU A 883 30.06 -5.24 25.81
C GLU A 883 28.72 -4.53 25.96
#